data_AF-A0A2S5D092-F1
#
_entry.id   AF-A0A2S5D092-F1
#
_cell.length_a   1.000
_cell.length_b   1.000
_cell.length_c   1.000
_cell.angle_alpha   90.00
_cell.angle_beta   90.00
_cell.angle_gamma   90.00
#
_symmetry.space_group_name_H-M   'P 1'
#
loop_
_entity.id
_entity.type
_entity.pdbx_description
1 polymer ?
#
loop_
_entity_poly.entity_id
_entity_poly.type
_entity_poly.pdbx_seq_one_letter_code
_entity_poly.pdbx_strand_id
1 'polypeptide(L)'
;MFDITKQNTIKTNCYLIMIQSKLYAPSYSGAGKWVIYNTDTNKALLAVGKDKLPDIIPILTEFSRNRKTNIHINESVIERLLSEKLLNNNDLSPYLKSSPNFIELYNNSVFNFPFRDYHDPKWLENDNNTMSYYSKLWKHPPMFTKRTGSKIFLNEINKENLDSKDSSLDLKFISLLLKTVFGPFDTIKSYPVDSFRRTSPSGGAKHPTEAVVFLNKDFNNIKKGAYIYDVKEHALIKDDHLENSIYRDSYHDSVSILIRSKVERSMWRYREIRSYRAILLDAGHIVETIRQVCEYNGLYTKVDSTLISKDETNFKWLEEPHLCIIHISSKATPEKLPCYKIEENKKSRDSIPSNYMTNPAIYFTFEEGGLICNTLWPDYKKAKISFKEFEVLTHCLPSRRGDRDNSEKGINRKFFIKKLQLDKLIRLNSLLPEKTAKLFYNDLSPWIQHNWYLNFLVHCATHNSLNSQNKNVFRNDVVVKKPTNLFKRKTCRNFTVKEISLEKFNQLLKSAIPSDEKDDTELIINVKNVENLESGLYRFKNNEFYKLGVMLSDTEVRSLVIGQEWAGSGAIDIWVKKVINFQKKYEYELEIITLGSISQRICIACTELDLGVFMTPAIKDIETNQMLKFGDTKQNIFYYHTVGYERE
;
A
#
# COMPACT_ATOMS: atom_id res chain seq x y z
N MET A 1 -40.15 -27.19 -5.90
CA MET A 1 -40.34 -27.09 -4.43
C MET A 1 -38.95 -27.28 -3.87
N PHE A 2 -38.29 -26.21 -3.42
CA PHE A 2 -36.88 -26.29 -3.00
C PHE A 2 -36.80 -27.21 -1.79
N ASP A 3 -35.94 -28.22 -1.85
CA ASP A 3 -35.77 -29.20 -0.78
C ASP A 3 -35.28 -28.49 0.50
N ILE A 4 -36.12 -28.47 1.53
CA ILE A 4 -35.89 -27.79 2.82
C ILE A 4 -34.63 -28.32 3.52
N THR A 5 -34.16 -29.52 3.14
CA THR A 5 -32.93 -30.11 3.66
C THR A 5 -31.65 -29.43 3.12
N LYS A 6 -31.67 -28.80 1.93
CA LYS A 6 -30.53 -28.07 1.33
C LYS A 6 -30.34 -26.64 1.85
N GLN A 7 -31.35 -26.04 2.48
CA GLN A 7 -31.28 -24.65 2.97
C GLN A 7 -30.27 -24.45 4.11
N ASN A 8 -29.90 -25.50 4.84
CA ASN A 8 -28.94 -25.40 5.95
C ASN A 8 -27.47 -25.29 5.50
N THR A 9 -27.16 -25.65 4.24
CA THR A 9 -25.77 -25.68 3.75
C THR A 9 -25.40 -24.44 2.93
N ILE A 10 -26.39 -23.70 2.43
CA ILE A 10 -26.17 -22.50 1.61
C ILE A 10 -25.92 -21.29 2.49
N LYS A 11 -24.81 -20.58 2.24
CA LYS A 11 -24.41 -19.39 3.00
C LYS A 11 -24.02 -18.24 2.10
N THR A 12 -24.20 -17.01 2.59
CA THR A 12 -23.62 -15.83 1.96
C THR A 12 -22.10 -15.95 1.92
N ASN A 13 -21.52 -15.64 0.76
CA ASN A 13 -20.07 -15.67 0.62
C ASN A 13 -19.44 -14.60 1.54
N CYS A 14 -18.53 -15.01 2.41
CA CYS A 14 -17.87 -14.15 3.39
C CYS A 14 -16.84 -13.18 2.76
N TYR A 15 -16.51 -13.37 1.48
CA TYR A 15 -15.61 -12.51 0.71
C TYR A 15 -16.31 -11.35 -0.02
N LEU A 16 -17.61 -11.16 0.24
CA LEU A 16 -18.38 -10.06 -0.31
C LEU A 16 -18.21 -8.78 0.51
N ILE A 17 -17.90 -7.70 -0.18
CA ILE A 17 -18.04 -6.34 0.33
C ILE A 17 -19.06 -5.58 -0.50
N MET A 18 -19.77 -4.64 0.11
CA MET A 18 -20.60 -3.69 -0.61
C MET A 18 -20.07 -2.27 -0.47
N ILE A 19 -19.88 -1.61 -1.60
CA ILE A 19 -19.20 -0.32 -1.72
C ILE A 19 -19.96 0.62 -2.65
N GLN A 20 -19.66 1.91 -2.57
CA GLN A 20 -20.34 2.92 -3.37
C GLN A 20 -19.97 2.77 -4.85
N SER A 21 -20.99 2.64 -5.71
CA SER A 21 -20.82 2.44 -7.16
C SER A 21 -19.97 3.51 -7.84
N LYS A 22 -20.20 4.79 -7.52
CA LYS A 22 -19.50 5.93 -8.12
C LYS A 22 -18.04 6.06 -7.69
N LEU A 23 -17.65 5.45 -6.58
CA LEU A 23 -16.27 5.44 -6.12
C LEU A 23 -15.51 4.25 -6.71
N TYR A 24 -16.16 3.10 -6.83
CA TYR A 24 -15.57 1.90 -7.41
C TYR A 24 -15.51 1.94 -8.94
N ALA A 25 -16.58 2.39 -9.60
CA ALA A 25 -16.72 2.42 -11.06
C ALA A 25 -17.26 3.79 -11.52
N PRO A 26 -16.43 4.85 -11.53
CA PRO A 26 -16.88 6.22 -11.79
C PRO A 26 -17.48 6.44 -13.17
N SER A 27 -17.07 5.66 -14.17
CA SER A 27 -17.60 5.69 -15.54
C SER A 27 -19.00 5.11 -15.66
N TYR A 28 -19.48 4.34 -14.68
CA TYR A 28 -20.80 3.73 -14.71
C TYR A 28 -21.90 4.80 -14.60
N SER A 29 -22.81 4.85 -15.57
CA SER A 29 -23.86 5.87 -15.68
C SER A 29 -25.25 5.44 -15.21
N GLY A 30 -25.45 4.17 -14.86
CA GLY A 30 -26.77 3.66 -14.50
C GLY A 30 -27.21 3.95 -13.06
N ALA A 31 -28.38 3.42 -12.70
CA ALA A 31 -29.12 3.81 -11.50
C ALA A 31 -28.60 3.22 -10.19
N GLY A 32 -27.89 2.09 -10.24
CA GLY A 32 -27.42 1.39 -9.04
C GLY A 32 -26.45 2.25 -8.23
N LYS A 33 -26.69 2.33 -6.92
CA LYS A 33 -25.91 3.18 -5.99
C LYS A 33 -24.80 2.42 -5.29
N TRP A 34 -24.94 1.11 -5.16
CA TRP A 34 -24.02 0.22 -4.47
C TRP A 34 -23.58 -0.92 -5.38
N VAL A 35 -22.35 -1.39 -5.19
CA VAL A 35 -21.76 -2.54 -5.87
C VAL A 35 -21.44 -3.58 -4.82
N ILE A 36 -21.87 -4.82 -5.05
CA ILE A 36 -21.43 -6.00 -4.31
C ILE A 36 -20.20 -6.53 -5.04
N TYR A 37 -19.05 -6.40 -4.40
CA TYR A 37 -17.76 -6.84 -4.91
C TYR A 37 -17.35 -8.14 -4.22
N ASN A 38 -17.13 -9.19 -5.00
CA ASN A 38 -16.60 -10.45 -4.51
C ASN A 38 -15.08 -10.42 -4.63
N THR A 39 -14.40 -10.32 -3.49
CA THR A 39 -12.94 -10.15 -3.42
C THR A 39 -12.15 -11.40 -3.79
N ASP A 40 -12.78 -12.59 -3.81
CA ASP A 40 -12.12 -13.83 -4.22
C ASP A 40 -12.14 -14.03 -5.74
N THR A 41 -13.16 -13.49 -6.42
CA THR A 41 -13.35 -13.67 -7.88
C THR A 41 -13.14 -12.39 -8.68
N ASN A 42 -12.95 -11.26 -8.00
CA ASN A 42 -12.90 -9.91 -8.57
C ASN A 42 -14.14 -9.52 -9.39
N LYS A 43 -15.25 -10.25 -9.23
CA LYS A 43 -16.53 -9.90 -9.84
C LYS A 43 -17.22 -8.77 -9.07
N ALA A 44 -17.70 -7.78 -9.80
CA ALA A 44 -18.48 -6.67 -9.28
C ALA A 44 -19.91 -6.73 -9.84
N LEU A 45 -20.89 -6.83 -8.95
CA LEU A 45 -22.30 -6.88 -9.31
C LEU A 45 -23.01 -5.65 -8.76
N LEU A 46 -23.74 -4.96 -9.61
CA LEU A 46 -24.46 -3.77 -9.21
C LEU A 46 -25.70 -4.16 -8.38
N ALA A 47 -25.80 -3.61 -7.17
CA ALA A 47 -27.01 -3.71 -6.37
C ALA A 47 -28.03 -2.67 -6.87
N VAL A 48 -28.88 -3.10 -7.81
CA VAL A 48 -29.90 -2.23 -8.42
C VAL A 48 -31.18 -2.27 -7.60
N GLY A 49 -31.68 -1.07 -7.28
CA GLY A 49 -33.03 -0.80 -6.81
C GLY A 49 -33.28 0.67 -7.08
N LYS A 50 -34.24 1.02 -7.94
CA LYS A 50 -34.58 2.43 -8.20
C LYS A 50 -35.27 2.97 -6.96
N ASP A 51 -34.52 3.68 -6.12
CA ASP A 51 -34.99 4.38 -4.91
C ASP A 51 -35.63 3.47 -3.83
N LYS A 52 -35.30 2.17 -3.84
CA LYS A 52 -35.67 1.17 -2.83
C LYS A 52 -34.46 0.33 -2.43
N LEU A 53 -34.48 -0.24 -1.22
CA LEU A 53 -33.56 -1.29 -0.79
C LEU A 53 -33.49 -2.41 -1.86
N PRO A 54 -32.32 -2.70 -2.47
CA PRO A 54 -32.18 -3.81 -3.41
C PRO A 54 -32.52 -5.15 -2.73
N ASP A 55 -33.40 -5.96 -3.33
CA ASP A 55 -33.89 -7.24 -2.77
C ASP A 55 -32.75 -8.20 -2.41
N ILE A 56 -31.64 -8.12 -3.15
CA ILE A 56 -30.45 -8.92 -2.89
C ILE A 56 -29.86 -8.68 -1.50
N ILE A 57 -30.00 -7.48 -0.94
CA ILE A 57 -29.41 -7.13 0.37
C ILE A 57 -30.11 -7.90 1.51
N PRO A 58 -31.44 -7.87 1.66
CA PRO A 58 -32.14 -8.76 2.59
C PRO A 58 -31.81 -10.24 2.42
N ILE A 59 -31.71 -10.70 1.17
CA ILE A 59 -31.42 -12.10 0.86
C ILE A 59 -30.03 -12.48 1.39
N LEU A 60 -28.98 -11.77 0.98
CA LEU A 60 -27.61 -12.03 1.47
C LEU A 60 -27.47 -11.81 2.98
N THR A 61 -28.26 -10.90 3.55
CA THR A 61 -28.30 -10.73 5.00
C THR A 61 -28.87 -11.99 5.67
N GLU A 62 -30.01 -12.52 5.21
CA GLU A 62 -30.61 -13.71 5.80
C GLU A 62 -29.73 -14.96 5.66
N PHE A 63 -29.13 -15.17 4.49
CA PHE A 63 -28.22 -16.29 4.23
C PHE A 63 -26.87 -16.19 4.95
N SER A 64 -26.57 -15.05 5.60
CA SER A 64 -25.42 -14.91 6.50
C SER A 64 -25.67 -15.44 7.92
N ARG A 65 -26.89 -15.91 8.24
CA ARG A 65 -27.22 -16.48 9.56
C ARG A 65 -26.68 -17.89 9.71
N ASN A 66 -26.26 -18.25 10.92
CA ASN A 66 -25.94 -19.62 11.28
C ASN A 66 -27.15 -20.54 11.50
N ARG A 67 -28.37 -20.01 11.43
CA ARG A 67 -29.63 -20.75 11.62
C ARG A 67 -30.46 -20.79 10.32
N LYS A 68 -31.46 -21.66 10.28
CA LYS A 68 -32.40 -21.80 9.15
C LYS A 68 -32.94 -20.43 8.71
N THR A 69 -32.91 -20.20 7.41
CA THR A 69 -33.47 -18.99 6.78
C THR A 69 -34.99 -19.03 6.84
N ASN A 70 -35.63 -17.97 7.32
CA ASN A 70 -37.10 -17.91 7.41
C ASN A 70 -37.76 -17.31 6.16
N ILE A 71 -36.99 -17.03 5.10
CA ILE A 71 -37.47 -16.37 3.89
C ILE A 71 -37.68 -17.40 2.79
N HIS A 72 -38.86 -17.38 2.16
CA HIS A 72 -39.13 -18.17 0.97
C HIS A 72 -38.58 -17.45 -0.27
N ILE A 73 -37.61 -18.07 -0.95
CA ILE A 73 -36.99 -17.54 -2.17
C ILE A 73 -37.11 -18.57 -3.28
N ASN A 74 -37.39 -18.11 -4.50
CA ASN A 74 -37.45 -18.96 -5.67
C ASN A 74 -36.10 -19.67 -5.92
N GLU A 75 -36.16 -20.98 -6.18
CA GLU A 75 -35.05 -21.87 -6.54
C GLU A 75 -34.10 -21.26 -7.58
N SER A 76 -34.66 -20.73 -8.68
CA SER A 76 -33.89 -20.12 -9.77
C SER A 76 -33.05 -18.91 -9.33
N VAL A 77 -33.51 -18.15 -8.33
CA VAL A 77 -32.75 -17.03 -7.76
C VAL A 77 -31.57 -17.56 -6.96
N ILE A 78 -31.79 -18.58 -6.13
CA ILE A 78 -30.73 -19.21 -5.33
C ILE A 78 -29.66 -19.79 -6.26
N GLU A 79 -30.05 -20.52 -7.31
CA GLU A 79 -29.14 -21.07 -8.32
C GLU A 79 -28.30 -19.99 -9.00
N ARG A 80 -28.92 -18.86 -9.36
CA ARG A 80 -28.20 -17.72 -9.93
C ARG A 80 -27.20 -17.10 -8.95
N LEU A 81 -27.56 -16.99 -7.68
CA LEU A 81 -26.65 -16.45 -6.66
C LEU A 81 -25.47 -17.38 -6.37
N LEU A 82 -25.69 -18.69 -6.45
CA LEU A 82 -24.64 -19.70 -6.39
C LEU A 82 -23.71 -19.63 -7.60
N SER A 83 -24.26 -19.51 -8.83
CA SER A 83 -23.45 -19.43 -10.05
C SER A 83 -22.60 -18.16 -10.11
N GLU A 84 -23.10 -17.05 -9.55
CA GLU A 84 -22.35 -15.80 -9.39
C GLU A 84 -21.44 -15.77 -8.15
N LYS A 85 -21.37 -16.86 -7.37
CA LYS A 85 -20.59 -16.96 -6.12
C LYS A 85 -20.94 -15.89 -5.08
N LEU A 86 -22.18 -15.40 -5.10
CA LEU A 86 -22.73 -14.56 -4.03
C LEU A 86 -23.21 -15.42 -2.84
N LEU A 87 -23.67 -16.63 -3.12
CA LEU A 87 -23.89 -17.69 -2.15
C LEU A 87 -22.90 -18.84 -2.40
N ASN A 88 -22.66 -19.68 -1.38
CA ASN A 88 -21.85 -20.90 -1.46
C ASN A 88 -22.65 -22.10 -0.93
N ASN A 89 -22.49 -23.28 -1.54
CA ASN A 89 -23.24 -24.51 -1.21
C ASN A 89 -22.79 -25.21 0.08
N ASN A 90 -21.59 -24.87 0.57
CA ASN A 90 -21.02 -25.37 1.81
C ASN A 90 -20.44 -24.19 2.58
N ASP A 91 -20.47 -24.30 3.90
CA ASP A 91 -19.66 -23.46 4.75
C ASP A 91 -18.19 -23.75 4.41
N LEU A 92 -17.58 -22.95 3.53
CA LEU A 92 -16.12 -22.95 3.27
C LEU A 92 -15.33 -22.45 4.51
N SER A 93 -15.98 -22.48 5.68
CA SER A 93 -15.49 -22.13 7.00
C SER A 93 -14.65 -23.20 7.73
N PRO A 94 -14.03 -24.26 7.15
CA PRO A 94 -13.00 -24.98 7.91
C PRO A 94 -11.83 -24.06 8.30
N TYR A 95 -11.66 -22.91 7.62
CA TYR A 95 -10.53 -21.99 7.80
C TYR A 95 -10.86 -20.68 8.53
N LEU A 96 -12.12 -20.26 8.65
CA LEU A 96 -12.47 -18.95 9.21
C LEU A 96 -13.11 -19.09 10.59
N LYS A 97 -12.30 -18.92 11.64
CA LYS A 97 -12.80 -18.75 13.03
C LYS A 97 -13.63 -17.45 13.20
N SER A 98 -13.55 -16.52 12.25
CA SER A 98 -14.23 -15.22 12.23
C SER A 98 -14.32 -14.68 10.79
N SER A 99 -15.27 -13.77 10.52
CA SER A 99 -15.36 -13.08 9.23
C SER A 99 -14.06 -12.34 8.86
N PRO A 100 -13.63 -12.36 7.58
CA PRO A 100 -12.40 -11.72 7.16
C PRO A 100 -12.48 -10.20 7.35
N ASN A 101 -11.37 -9.59 7.75
CA ASN A 101 -11.29 -8.14 7.86
C ASN A 101 -10.93 -7.50 6.51
N PHE A 102 -10.98 -6.17 6.42
CA PHE A 102 -10.76 -5.47 5.15
C PHE A 102 -9.38 -5.75 4.51
N ILE A 103 -8.32 -5.94 5.31
CA ILE A 103 -6.97 -6.22 4.79
C ILE A 103 -6.93 -7.58 4.09
N GLU A 104 -7.56 -8.59 4.69
CA GLU A 104 -7.66 -9.92 4.11
C GLU A 104 -8.51 -9.91 2.82
N LEU A 105 -9.65 -9.23 2.87
CA LEU A 105 -10.54 -9.01 1.71
C LEU A 105 -9.80 -8.30 0.57
N TYR A 106 -9.08 -7.22 0.86
CA TYR A 106 -8.27 -6.51 -0.12
C TYR A 106 -7.16 -7.40 -0.68
N ASN A 107 -6.43 -8.11 0.19
CA ASN A 107 -5.35 -8.99 -0.24
C ASN A 107 -5.85 -10.08 -1.20
N ASN A 108 -7.00 -10.70 -0.92
CA ASN A 108 -7.63 -11.67 -1.83
C ASN A 108 -7.84 -11.10 -3.23
N SER A 109 -8.28 -9.84 -3.33
CA SER A 109 -8.57 -9.21 -4.61
C SER A 109 -7.33 -8.94 -5.46
N VAL A 110 -6.17 -8.74 -4.82
CA VAL A 110 -4.91 -8.49 -5.51
C VAL A 110 -4.06 -9.75 -5.66
N PHE A 111 -4.35 -10.83 -4.93
CA PHE A 111 -3.52 -12.04 -4.90
C PHE A 111 -3.56 -12.82 -6.22
N ASN A 112 -4.76 -13.08 -6.74
CA ASN A 112 -4.96 -13.72 -8.05
C ASN A 112 -5.04 -12.68 -9.17
N PHE A 113 -4.03 -11.83 -9.28
CA PHE A 113 -4.04 -10.78 -10.27
C PHE A 113 -3.74 -11.33 -11.67
N PRO A 114 -4.61 -11.08 -12.67
CA PRO A 114 -4.48 -11.65 -14.01
C PRO A 114 -3.44 -10.90 -14.83
N PHE A 115 -2.16 -11.10 -14.48
CA PHE A 115 -1.06 -10.53 -15.24
C PHE A 115 -1.08 -10.99 -16.68
N ARG A 116 -0.73 -10.07 -17.58
CA ARG A 116 -0.46 -10.36 -18.98
C ARG A 116 1.02 -10.65 -19.16
N ASP A 117 1.33 -11.46 -20.16
CA ASP A 117 2.69 -11.88 -20.49
C ASP A 117 3.36 -10.80 -21.37
N TYR A 118 4.46 -10.21 -20.88
CA TYR A 118 5.22 -9.20 -21.60
C TYR A 118 6.09 -9.79 -22.72
N HIS A 119 6.25 -11.11 -22.76
CA HIS A 119 6.89 -11.79 -23.88
C HIS A 119 5.97 -11.86 -25.11
N ASP A 120 4.66 -11.67 -24.94
CA ASP A 120 3.72 -11.59 -26.06
C ASP A 120 3.85 -10.22 -26.77
N PRO A 121 4.35 -10.16 -28.02
CA PRO A 121 4.54 -8.90 -28.74
C PRO A 121 3.22 -8.16 -28.98
N LYS A 122 2.09 -8.86 -29.12
CA LYS A 122 0.77 -8.21 -29.26
C LYS A 122 0.38 -7.47 -27.99
N TRP A 123 0.75 -8.02 -26.84
CA TRP A 123 0.48 -7.37 -25.57
C TRP A 123 1.32 -6.10 -25.41
N LEU A 124 2.61 -6.16 -25.76
CA LEU A 124 3.49 -4.98 -25.71
C LEU A 124 2.97 -3.84 -26.59
N GLU A 125 2.47 -4.15 -27.78
CA GLU A 125 1.82 -3.18 -28.67
C GLU A 125 0.56 -2.57 -28.03
N ASN A 126 -0.30 -3.40 -27.43
CA ASN A 126 -1.50 -2.94 -26.73
C ASN A 126 -1.18 -2.05 -25.52
N ASP A 127 -0.13 -2.35 -24.76
CA ASP A 127 0.32 -1.51 -23.64
C ASP A 127 0.81 -0.14 -24.14
N ASN A 128 1.62 -0.12 -25.20
CA ASN A 128 2.07 1.12 -25.84
C ASN A 128 0.91 1.96 -26.37
N ASN A 129 -0.08 1.33 -27.00
CA ASN A 129 -1.31 1.99 -27.46
C ASN A 129 -2.12 2.55 -26.28
N THR A 130 -2.20 1.81 -25.18
CA THR A 130 -2.86 2.25 -23.93
C THR A 130 -2.15 3.46 -23.32
N MET A 131 -0.82 3.44 -23.24
CA MET A 131 -0.04 4.58 -22.74
C MET A 131 -0.18 5.81 -23.65
N SER A 132 -0.22 5.61 -24.97
CA SER A 132 -0.47 6.67 -25.96
C SER A 132 -1.89 7.25 -25.87
N TYR A 133 -2.88 6.42 -25.50
CA TYR A 133 -4.23 6.88 -25.23
C TYR A 133 -4.29 7.67 -23.91
N TYR A 134 -3.62 7.20 -22.86
CA TYR A 134 -3.54 7.90 -21.58
C TYR A 134 -2.88 9.27 -21.71
N SER A 135 -1.80 9.39 -22.49
CA SER A 135 -1.11 10.66 -22.69
C SER A 135 -1.96 11.72 -23.42
N LYS A 136 -2.94 11.30 -24.23
CA LYS A 136 -3.91 12.19 -24.88
C LYS A 136 -5.00 12.69 -23.93
N LEU A 137 -5.42 11.84 -22.99
CA LEU A 137 -6.52 12.14 -22.07
C LEU A 137 -6.05 12.84 -20.79
N TRP A 138 -4.87 12.50 -20.28
CA TRP A 138 -4.34 13.01 -19.03
C TRP A 138 -2.91 13.51 -19.20
N LYS A 139 -2.67 14.73 -18.72
CA LYS A 139 -1.33 15.29 -18.63
C LYS A 139 -0.48 14.41 -17.73
N HIS A 140 0.75 14.11 -18.17
CA HIS A 140 1.70 13.40 -17.33
C HIS A 140 1.98 14.21 -16.05
N PRO A 141 1.87 13.62 -14.85
CA PRO A 141 2.18 14.29 -13.60
C PRO A 141 3.64 14.78 -13.60
N PRO A 142 3.94 15.96 -13.04
CA PRO A 142 5.31 16.46 -13.03
C PRO A 142 6.21 15.56 -12.17
N MET A 143 7.45 15.38 -12.63
CA MET A 143 8.47 14.59 -11.90
C MET A 143 8.92 15.26 -10.59
N PHE A 144 8.72 16.57 -10.47
CA PHE A 144 8.87 17.32 -9.23
C PHE A 144 7.51 17.87 -8.79
N THR A 145 7.17 17.71 -7.51
CA THR A 145 5.99 18.36 -6.96
C THR A 145 6.29 19.85 -6.79
N LYS A 146 5.44 20.71 -7.36
CA LYS A 146 5.54 22.15 -7.14
C LYS A 146 5.13 22.46 -5.70
N ARG A 147 6.04 23.07 -4.94
CA ARG A 147 5.77 23.50 -3.56
C ARG A 147 5.59 25.02 -3.48
N THR A 148 4.72 25.47 -2.59
CA THR A 148 4.43 26.88 -2.32
C THR A 148 4.79 27.22 -0.88
N GLY A 149 5.33 28.41 -0.63
CA GLY A 149 5.74 28.86 0.70
C GLY A 149 7.15 29.44 0.71
N SER A 150 7.55 30.02 1.84
CA SER A 150 8.90 30.54 2.04
C SER A 150 9.91 29.41 2.04
N LYS A 151 10.96 29.55 1.22
CA LYS A 151 12.00 28.53 1.04
C LYS A 151 13.21 28.84 1.90
N ILE A 152 13.67 27.84 2.62
CA ILE A 152 14.98 27.81 3.28
C ILE A 152 15.88 26.93 2.41
N PHE A 153 16.72 27.55 1.59
CA PHE A 153 17.64 26.82 0.71
C PHE A 153 18.67 26.07 1.52
N LEU A 154 18.90 24.82 1.15
CA LEU A 154 19.93 23.99 1.73
C LEU A 154 21.21 24.11 0.89
N ASN A 155 22.36 23.98 1.54
CA ASN A 155 23.66 24.13 0.86
C ASN A 155 23.84 23.02 -0.18
N GLU A 156 24.45 23.35 -1.32
CA GLU A 156 24.89 22.31 -2.26
C GLU A 156 25.99 21.46 -1.63
N ILE A 157 25.95 20.15 -1.92
CA ILE A 157 26.87 19.20 -1.31
C ILE A 157 27.55 18.37 -2.37
N ASN A 158 28.88 18.31 -2.26
CA ASN A 158 29.69 17.38 -3.01
C ASN A 158 29.41 15.96 -2.53
N LYS A 159 28.99 15.07 -3.44
CA LYS A 159 28.75 13.64 -3.17
C LYS A 159 29.93 12.95 -2.49
N GLU A 160 31.17 13.41 -2.70
CA GLU A 160 32.37 12.89 -2.04
C GLU A 160 32.32 13.02 -0.51
N ASN A 161 31.58 14.00 0.01
CA ASN A 161 31.36 14.16 1.45
C ASN A 161 30.52 13.04 2.07
N LEU A 162 29.91 12.15 1.27
CA LEU A 162 29.18 11.00 1.81
C LEU A 162 30.10 9.94 2.42
N ASP A 163 31.35 9.86 1.95
CA ASP A 163 32.31 8.86 2.42
C ASP A 163 33.11 9.37 3.65
N SER A 164 32.89 10.61 4.09
CA SER A 164 33.45 11.11 5.35
C SER A 164 32.55 10.73 6.52
N LYS A 165 33.05 9.90 7.43
CA LYS A 165 32.32 9.53 8.65
C LYS A 165 32.28 10.69 9.63
N ASP A 166 31.09 11.21 9.87
CA ASP A 166 30.81 12.18 10.93
C ASP A 166 29.51 11.79 11.65
N SER A 167 29.57 11.53 12.96
CA SER A 167 28.41 11.17 13.78
C SER A 167 27.59 12.36 14.24
N SER A 168 27.90 13.56 13.75
CA SER A 168 27.10 14.76 13.98
C SER A 168 25.80 14.71 13.17
N LEU A 169 24.67 14.81 13.87
CA LEU A 169 23.39 15.12 13.25
C LEU A 169 23.28 16.64 13.19
N ASP A 170 23.76 17.22 12.09
CA ASP A 170 23.77 18.66 11.83
C ASP A 170 23.06 19.02 10.52
N LEU A 171 23.01 20.32 10.21
CA LEU A 171 22.34 20.84 9.01
C LEU A 171 23.03 20.39 7.71
N LYS A 172 24.35 20.19 7.74
CA LYS A 172 25.15 19.72 6.60
C LYS A 172 24.80 18.26 6.29
N PHE A 173 24.72 17.41 7.30
CA PHE A 173 24.32 16.01 7.15
C PHE A 173 22.88 15.88 6.69
N ILE A 174 21.93 16.62 7.28
CA ILE A 174 20.51 16.60 6.86
C ILE A 174 20.40 16.98 5.38
N SER A 175 21.09 18.04 4.96
CA SER A 175 21.14 18.48 3.57
C SER A 175 21.72 17.39 2.66
N LEU A 176 22.81 16.74 3.08
CA LEU A 176 23.48 15.71 2.29
C LEU A 176 22.59 14.49 2.09
N LEU A 177 21.96 14.05 3.17
CA LEU A 177 21.04 12.93 3.20
C LEU A 177 19.86 13.17 2.27
N LEU A 178 19.19 14.31 2.37
CA LEU A 178 18.02 14.64 1.55
C LEU A 178 18.36 14.72 0.06
N LYS A 179 19.51 15.32 -0.30
CA LYS A 179 19.95 15.39 -1.70
C LYS A 179 20.27 13.99 -2.25
N THR A 180 20.95 13.16 -1.46
CA THR A 180 21.38 11.82 -1.86
C THR A 180 20.21 10.86 -2.06
N VAL A 181 19.21 10.92 -1.17
CA VAL A 181 18.08 9.99 -1.16
C VAL A 181 17.02 10.38 -2.20
N PHE A 182 16.67 11.66 -2.26
CA PHE A 182 15.52 12.11 -3.06
C PHE A 182 15.93 12.86 -4.33
N GLY A 183 17.15 13.39 -4.40
CA GLY A 183 17.62 14.14 -5.56
C GLY A 183 17.89 13.24 -6.78
N PRO A 184 17.56 13.69 -8.00
CA PRO A 184 18.02 13.02 -9.21
C PRO A 184 19.52 13.27 -9.40
N PHE A 185 20.22 12.29 -9.97
CA PHE A 185 21.64 12.42 -10.32
C PHE A 185 21.94 12.18 -11.81
N ASP A 186 20.97 11.65 -12.56
CA ASP A 186 21.09 11.37 -13.99
C ASP A 186 19.68 11.34 -14.62
N THR A 187 19.60 11.41 -15.95
CA THR A 187 18.34 11.39 -16.72
C THR A 187 18.36 10.24 -17.72
N ILE A 188 17.25 9.54 -17.85
CA ILE A 188 17.04 8.47 -18.84
C ILE A 188 15.98 8.93 -19.83
N LYS A 189 16.26 8.81 -21.13
CA LYS A 189 15.24 8.99 -22.16
C LYS A 189 14.12 7.98 -21.97
N SER A 190 12.88 8.45 -21.94
CA SER A 190 11.71 7.60 -21.72
C SER A 190 10.49 8.18 -22.42
N TYR A 191 9.55 7.32 -22.82
CA TYR A 191 8.28 7.73 -23.40
C TYR A 191 7.17 7.67 -22.34
N PRO A 192 6.27 8.68 -22.25
CA PRO A 192 6.18 9.89 -23.09
C PRO A 192 7.08 11.05 -22.62
N VAL A 193 7.72 10.94 -21.46
CA VAL A 193 8.62 11.96 -20.89
C VAL A 193 9.86 11.30 -20.31
N ASP A 194 10.98 12.02 -20.39
CA ASP A 194 12.23 11.62 -19.75
C ASP A 194 12.02 11.36 -18.25
N SER A 195 12.72 10.35 -17.76
CA SER A 195 12.66 9.92 -16.37
C SER A 195 14.00 10.20 -15.69
N PHE A 196 14.00 10.34 -14.37
CA PHE A 196 15.24 10.55 -13.62
C PHE A 196 15.78 9.25 -13.07
N ARG A 197 17.10 9.20 -12.88
CA ARG A 197 17.74 8.23 -11.99
C ARG A 197 17.89 8.82 -10.60
N ARG A 198 17.59 7.99 -9.61
CA ARG A 198 17.88 8.22 -8.19
C ARG A 198 18.63 7.03 -7.61
N THR A 199 19.19 7.23 -6.43
CA THR A 199 19.97 6.23 -5.69
C THR A 199 19.13 5.02 -5.31
N SER A 200 17.83 5.22 -5.09
CA SER A 200 16.83 4.15 -4.95
C SER A 200 16.12 3.87 -6.28
N PRO A 201 15.85 2.61 -6.64
CA PRO A 201 15.01 2.26 -7.79
C PRO A 201 13.54 2.66 -7.56
N SER A 202 12.77 2.70 -8.64
CA SER A 202 11.34 2.96 -8.59
C SER A 202 10.60 2.26 -9.72
N GLY A 203 9.42 1.73 -9.43
CA GLY A 203 8.52 1.13 -10.42
C GLY A 203 8.28 2.07 -11.60
N GLY A 204 8.74 1.69 -12.80
CA GLY A 204 8.60 2.51 -14.01
C GLY A 204 9.30 3.87 -13.95
N ALA A 205 10.31 4.04 -13.08
CA ALA A 205 11.04 5.27 -12.83
C ALA A 205 10.15 6.47 -12.44
N LYS A 206 9.02 6.21 -11.77
CA LYS A 206 8.03 7.25 -11.41
C LYS A 206 8.41 8.06 -10.19
N HIS A 207 9.22 7.51 -9.30
CA HIS A 207 9.72 8.13 -8.08
C HIS A 207 8.63 8.90 -7.32
N PRO A 208 7.56 8.23 -6.86
CA PRO A 208 6.43 8.89 -6.21
C PRO A 208 6.77 9.34 -4.77
N THR A 209 7.82 8.80 -4.16
CA THR A 209 8.19 9.07 -2.77
C THR A 209 8.66 10.52 -2.54
N GLU A 210 8.09 11.16 -1.53
CA GLU A 210 8.32 12.53 -1.08
C GLU A 210 8.62 12.54 0.43
N ALA A 211 9.15 13.66 0.94
CA ALA A 211 9.57 13.77 2.33
C ALA A 211 9.01 15.01 3.05
N VAL A 212 8.69 14.82 4.34
CA VAL A 212 8.53 15.89 5.33
C VAL A 212 9.55 15.65 6.43
N VAL A 213 10.33 16.67 6.75
CA VAL A 213 11.38 16.64 7.78
C VAL A 213 10.86 17.33 9.02
N PHE A 214 10.79 16.59 10.13
CA PHE A 214 10.54 17.11 11.46
C PHE A 214 11.88 17.36 12.14
N LEU A 215 12.15 18.62 12.47
CA LEU A 215 13.30 19.04 13.25
C LEU A 215 12.86 19.15 14.72
N ASN A 216 13.39 18.27 15.56
CA ASN A 216 12.97 18.19 16.97
C ASN A 216 13.80 19.10 17.89
N LYS A 217 14.72 19.87 17.29
CA LYS A 217 15.51 20.94 17.90
C LYS A 217 15.79 22.01 16.84
N ASP A 218 16.27 23.16 17.31
CA ASP A 218 16.81 24.18 16.41
C ASP A 218 18.14 23.70 15.81
N PHE A 219 18.31 23.91 14.51
CA PHE A 219 19.56 23.66 13.78
C PHE A 219 20.03 25.00 13.23
N ASN A 220 21.04 25.62 13.86
CA ASN A 220 21.53 26.95 13.51
C ASN A 220 20.40 27.97 13.37
N ASN A 221 20.15 28.47 12.15
CA ASN A 221 19.11 29.44 11.81
C ASN A 221 17.75 28.81 11.46
N ILE A 222 17.64 27.48 11.41
CA ILE A 222 16.38 26.77 11.15
C ILE A 222 15.77 26.34 12.47
N LYS A 223 14.56 26.82 12.74
CA LYS A 223 13.83 26.50 13.97
C LYS A 223 13.27 25.08 13.95
N LYS A 224 13.06 24.51 15.13
CA LYS A 224 12.27 23.29 15.29
C LYS A 224 10.91 23.41 14.58
N GLY A 225 10.40 22.29 14.07
CA GLY A 225 9.10 22.23 13.39
C GLY A 225 9.08 21.27 12.20
N ALA A 226 7.97 21.29 11.45
CA ALA A 226 7.77 20.44 10.27
C ALA A 226 8.09 21.18 8.98
N TYR A 227 8.82 20.52 8.08
CA TYR A 227 9.29 21.10 6.82
C TYR A 227 9.07 20.14 5.64
N ILE A 228 8.35 20.59 4.62
CA ILE A 228 8.29 19.89 3.34
C ILE A 228 9.64 20.07 2.62
N TYR A 229 10.23 18.97 2.15
CA TYR A 229 11.41 19.02 1.30
C TYR A 229 11.03 19.26 -0.17
N ASP A 230 11.46 20.40 -0.73
CA ASP A 230 11.37 20.71 -2.15
C ASP A 230 12.59 20.12 -2.86
N VAL A 231 12.40 18.96 -3.49
CA VAL A 231 13.46 18.21 -4.17
C VAL A 231 14.07 18.99 -5.33
N LYS A 232 13.25 19.77 -6.06
CA LYS A 232 13.71 20.48 -7.26
C LYS A 232 14.71 21.57 -6.90
N GLU A 233 14.39 22.32 -5.87
CA GLU A 233 15.08 23.55 -5.48
C GLU A 233 16.02 23.32 -4.30
N HIS A 234 16.11 22.08 -3.81
CA HIS A 234 16.88 21.67 -2.64
C HIS A 234 16.63 22.61 -1.44
N ALA A 235 15.37 22.72 -1.04
CA ALA A 235 14.94 23.66 0.00
C ALA A 235 13.95 23.02 0.99
N LEU A 236 13.89 23.57 2.19
CA LEU A 236 12.87 23.27 3.20
C LEU A 236 11.79 24.35 3.19
N ILE A 237 10.52 23.93 3.26
CA ILE A 237 9.37 24.83 3.34
C ILE A 237 8.58 24.48 4.59
N LYS A 238 8.44 25.43 5.51
CA LYS A 238 7.75 25.19 6.79
C LYS A 238 6.26 24.87 6.57
N ASP A 239 5.74 23.90 7.30
CA ASP A 239 4.33 23.49 7.28
C ASP A 239 3.77 23.33 8.71
N ASP A 240 3.17 24.40 9.22
CA ASP A 240 2.61 24.42 10.59
C ASP A 240 1.39 23.48 10.75
N HIS A 241 0.72 23.08 9.67
CA HIS A 241 -0.41 22.15 9.76
C HIS A 241 0.07 20.72 10.04
N LEU A 242 1.14 20.27 9.38
CA LEU A 242 1.73 18.96 9.61
C LEU A 242 2.37 18.85 11.01
N GLU A 243 2.97 19.94 11.48
CA GLU A 243 3.52 20.03 12.85
C GLU A 243 2.44 19.75 13.91
N ASN A 244 1.23 20.31 13.74
CA ASN A 244 0.15 20.12 14.70
C ASN A 244 -0.63 18.80 14.53
N SER A 245 -0.71 18.25 13.32
CA SER A 245 -1.59 17.11 13.00
C SER A 245 -0.95 15.73 13.19
N ILE A 246 0.38 15.64 13.09
CA ILE A 246 1.11 14.35 13.07
C ILE A 246 2.24 14.33 14.10
N TYR A 247 2.87 15.48 14.34
CA TYR A 247 4.07 15.57 15.14
C TYR A 247 3.77 15.86 16.61
N ARG A 248 4.30 14.99 17.48
CA ARG A 248 4.40 15.27 18.91
C ARG A 248 5.79 14.88 19.40
N ASP A 249 6.23 15.63 20.40
CA ASP A 249 7.58 15.79 20.95
C ASP A 249 8.16 14.47 21.51
N SER A 250 8.43 13.51 20.63
CA SER A 250 8.72 12.14 21.05
C SER A 250 10.21 11.87 21.27
N TYR A 251 11.08 12.68 20.64
CA TYR A 251 12.53 12.50 20.71
C TYR A 251 13.24 13.85 20.71
N HIS A 252 13.70 14.28 21.88
CA HIS A 252 14.65 15.37 21.99
C HIS A 252 15.93 15.04 21.21
N ASP A 253 16.51 16.05 20.54
CA ASP A 253 17.76 15.96 19.78
C ASP A 253 17.78 14.98 18.60
N SER A 254 16.64 14.78 17.91
CA SER A 254 16.56 13.95 16.71
C SER A 254 15.95 14.68 15.51
N VAL A 255 16.03 14.02 14.35
CA VAL A 255 15.34 14.42 13.11
C VAL A 255 14.45 13.27 12.70
N SER A 256 13.22 13.55 12.29
CA SER A 256 12.33 12.51 11.76
C SER A 256 11.96 12.83 10.32
N ILE A 257 11.98 11.84 9.43
CA ILE A 257 11.59 11.99 8.04
C ILE A 257 10.34 11.16 7.81
N LEU A 258 9.22 11.85 7.59
CA LEU A 258 7.97 11.23 7.17
C LEU A 258 8.02 10.95 5.67
N ILE A 259 7.92 9.68 5.35
CA ILE A 259 7.88 9.16 3.99
C ILE A 259 6.43 9.16 3.53
N ARG A 260 6.17 9.92 2.47
CA ARG A 260 4.85 10.02 1.83
C ARG A 260 4.98 9.78 0.33
N SER A 261 3.86 9.66 -0.37
CA SER A 261 3.90 9.33 -1.80
C SER A 261 2.96 10.20 -2.63
N LYS A 262 3.48 10.92 -3.63
CA LYS A 262 2.66 11.56 -4.67
C LYS A 262 2.08 10.50 -5.61
N VAL A 263 1.01 9.85 -5.14
CA VAL A 263 0.41 8.65 -5.76
C VAL A 263 0.00 8.85 -7.22
N GLU A 264 -0.33 10.08 -7.60
CA GLU A 264 -0.71 10.45 -8.97
C GLU A 264 0.35 10.06 -10.01
N ARG A 265 1.65 10.15 -9.66
CA ARG A 265 2.76 9.75 -10.56
C ARG A 265 2.68 8.28 -10.96
N SER A 266 2.31 7.42 -10.00
CA SER A 266 2.12 5.99 -10.24
C SER A 266 0.76 5.68 -10.86
N MET A 267 -0.31 6.33 -10.38
CA MET A 267 -1.68 6.18 -10.90
C MET A 267 -1.81 6.48 -12.40
N TRP A 268 -1.02 7.44 -12.91
CA TRP A 268 -1.02 7.79 -14.33
C TRP A 268 -0.67 6.58 -15.22
N ARG A 269 0.28 5.74 -14.79
CA ARG A 269 0.66 4.51 -15.48
C ARG A 269 -0.20 3.31 -15.05
N TYR A 270 -0.37 3.14 -13.75
CA TYR A 270 -0.93 1.94 -13.14
C TYR A 270 -2.34 2.20 -12.63
N ARG A 271 -3.35 1.58 -13.24
CA ARG A 271 -4.78 1.82 -12.91
C ARG A 271 -5.44 0.67 -12.16
N GLU A 272 -4.68 -0.37 -11.90
CA GLU A 272 -5.08 -1.56 -11.18
C GLU A 272 -4.76 -1.45 -9.69
N ILE A 273 -5.65 -2.00 -8.87
CA ILE A 273 -5.51 -1.95 -7.40
C ILE A 273 -4.21 -2.59 -6.90
N ARG A 274 -3.73 -3.65 -7.55
CA ARG A 274 -2.49 -4.35 -7.17
C ARG A 274 -1.25 -3.44 -7.18
N SER A 275 -1.21 -2.45 -8.04
CA SER A 275 -0.03 -1.60 -8.23
C SER A 275 0.25 -0.64 -7.07
N TYR A 276 -0.64 -0.59 -6.08
CA TYR A 276 -0.33 0.04 -4.79
C TYR A 276 0.93 -0.55 -4.14
N ARG A 277 1.20 -1.86 -4.33
CA ARG A 277 2.43 -2.51 -3.84
C ARG A 277 3.70 -1.81 -4.33
N ALA A 278 3.72 -1.32 -5.58
CA ALA A 278 4.91 -0.68 -6.14
C ALA A 278 5.30 0.60 -5.38
N ILE A 279 4.32 1.39 -4.92
CA ILE A 279 4.57 2.59 -4.13
C ILE A 279 5.17 2.25 -2.77
N LEU A 280 4.66 1.20 -2.12
CA LEU A 280 5.14 0.76 -0.82
C LEU A 280 6.57 0.20 -0.92
N LEU A 281 6.87 -0.55 -1.98
CA LEU A 281 8.22 -1.03 -2.25
C LEU A 281 9.20 0.12 -2.53
N ASP A 282 8.80 1.11 -3.33
CA ASP A 282 9.59 2.32 -3.58
C ASP A 282 9.90 3.06 -2.27
N ALA A 283 8.93 3.16 -1.35
CA ALA A 283 9.14 3.72 -0.02
C ALA A 283 10.15 2.89 0.79
N GLY A 284 10.08 1.56 0.73
CA GLY A 284 11.07 0.66 1.33
C GLY A 284 12.49 0.91 0.83
N HIS A 285 12.67 1.04 -0.48
CA HIS A 285 13.99 1.34 -1.04
C HIS A 285 14.57 2.66 -0.52
N ILE A 286 13.72 3.68 -0.36
CA ILE A 286 14.10 4.99 0.18
C ILE A 286 14.46 4.88 1.66
N VAL A 287 13.61 4.22 2.47
CA VAL A 287 13.83 3.98 3.90
C VAL A 287 15.18 3.31 4.15
N GLU A 288 15.48 2.25 3.41
CA GLU A 288 16.75 1.54 3.55
C GLU A 288 17.95 2.40 3.11
N THR A 289 17.79 3.22 2.09
CA THR A 289 18.87 4.14 1.65
C THR A 289 19.15 5.19 2.73
N ILE A 290 18.12 5.74 3.36
CA ILE A 290 18.28 6.66 4.51
C ILE A 290 19.03 5.95 5.64
N ARG A 291 18.58 4.75 6.00
CA ARG A 291 19.16 3.94 7.07
C ARG A 291 20.66 3.71 6.84
N GLN A 292 21.05 3.19 5.69
CA GLN A 292 22.46 2.85 5.42
C GLN A 292 23.37 4.08 5.42
N VAL A 293 22.91 5.23 4.90
CA VAL A 293 23.68 6.49 4.95
C VAL A 293 23.82 7.00 6.39
N CYS A 294 22.76 6.91 7.20
CA CYS A 294 22.81 7.31 8.61
C CYS A 294 23.75 6.41 9.42
N GLU A 295 23.64 5.10 9.28
CA GLU A 295 24.46 4.15 10.05
C GLU A 295 25.93 4.15 9.63
N TYR A 296 26.22 4.38 8.35
CA TYR A 296 27.60 4.61 7.91
C TYR A 296 28.27 5.74 8.68
N ASN A 297 27.49 6.77 9.01
CA ASN A 297 27.90 7.93 9.78
C ASN A 297 27.80 7.74 11.30
N GLY A 298 27.41 6.55 11.79
CA GLY A 298 27.28 6.28 13.22
C GLY A 298 26.01 6.86 13.86
N LEU A 299 25.00 7.20 13.05
CA LEU A 299 23.69 7.61 13.52
C LEU A 299 22.75 6.42 13.64
N TYR A 300 21.84 6.48 14.60
CA TYR A 300 20.83 5.46 14.84
C TYR A 300 19.55 5.81 14.09
N THR A 301 18.88 4.80 13.56
CA THR A 301 17.57 4.99 12.94
C THR A 301 16.52 4.03 13.50
N LYS A 302 15.26 4.45 13.43
CA LYS A 302 14.09 3.64 13.78
C LYS A 302 12.94 3.98 12.86
N VAL A 303 12.26 2.98 12.31
CA VAL A 303 11.11 3.18 11.41
C VAL A 303 9.83 2.79 12.11
N ASP A 304 8.81 3.63 11.97
CA ASP A 304 7.49 3.42 12.55
C ASP A 304 6.37 3.58 11.51
N SER A 305 5.24 2.97 11.80
CA SER A 305 4.00 3.28 11.10
C SER A 305 3.53 4.70 11.42
N THR A 306 2.77 5.27 10.49
CA THR A 306 2.19 6.61 10.65
C THR A 306 0.69 6.50 10.87
N LEU A 307 0.06 7.60 11.29
CA LEU A 307 -1.39 7.71 11.39
C LEU A 307 -1.91 8.60 10.26
N ILE A 308 -3.11 8.28 9.78
CA ILE A 308 -3.86 9.16 8.89
C ILE A 308 -4.31 10.40 9.65
N SER A 309 -4.29 11.55 8.98
CA SER A 309 -4.82 12.78 9.57
C SER A 309 -6.29 12.61 9.92
N LYS A 310 -6.67 13.03 11.12
CA LYS A 310 -8.07 13.11 11.58
C LYS A 310 -8.66 14.52 11.43
N ASP A 311 -7.96 15.42 10.76
CA ASP A 311 -8.46 16.76 10.47
C ASP A 311 -9.64 16.68 9.49
N GLU A 312 -10.85 16.91 9.99
CA GLU A 312 -12.09 16.91 9.20
C GLU A 312 -12.20 18.11 8.25
N THR A 313 -11.29 19.07 8.33
CA THR A 313 -11.27 20.28 7.49
C THR A 313 -10.24 20.20 6.36
N ASN A 314 -9.35 19.21 6.37
CA ASN A 314 -8.24 19.11 5.42
C ASN A 314 -7.94 17.65 5.03
N PHE A 315 -8.22 17.30 3.78
CA PHE A 315 -7.98 15.97 3.22
C PHE A 315 -6.80 15.93 2.23
N LYS A 316 -5.92 16.95 2.22
CA LYS A 316 -4.75 16.99 1.32
C LYS A 316 -3.76 15.85 1.51
N TRP A 317 -3.81 15.15 2.65
CA TRP A 317 -3.05 13.92 2.85
C TRP A 317 -3.41 12.82 1.83
N LEU A 318 -4.58 12.89 1.15
CA LEU A 318 -4.92 12.00 0.05
C LEU A 318 -4.08 12.23 -1.21
N GLU A 319 -3.55 13.43 -1.43
CA GLU A 319 -2.65 13.68 -2.54
C GLU A 319 -1.27 13.04 -2.32
N GLU A 320 -0.83 13.04 -1.06
CA GLU A 320 0.47 12.54 -0.63
C GLU A 320 0.34 11.71 0.66
N PRO A 321 -0.27 10.51 0.60
CA PRO A 321 -0.49 9.64 1.77
C PRO A 321 0.81 9.33 2.51
N HIS A 322 0.73 9.33 3.83
CA HIS A 322 1.82 9.03 4.75
C HIS A 322 2.02 7.53 4.88
N LEU A 323 3.19 7.02 4.55
CA LEU A 323 3.44 5.57 4.50
C LEU A 323 4.15 5.07 5.76
N CYS A 324 5.23 5.74 6.14
CA CYS A 324 5.99 5.45 7.34
C CYS A 324 6.81 6.67 7.76
N ILE A 325 7.40 6.64 8.94
CA ILE A 325 8.31 7.67 9.43
C ILE A 325 9.60 7.03 9.91
N ILE A 326 10.73 7.63 9.58
CA ILE A 326 12.05 7.21 10.06
C ILE A 326 12.63 8.27 10.98
N HIS A 327 12.94 7.90 12.21
CA HIS A 327 13.61 8.72 13.22
C HIS A 327 15.11 8.52 13.12
N ILE A 328 15.89 9.60 13.23
CA ILE A 328 17.36 9.64 13.12
C ILE A 328 17.92 10.37 14.35
N SER A 329 18.85 9.74 15.08
CA SER A 329 19.44 10.31 16.29
C SER A 329 20.92 9.96 16.45
N SER A 330 21.69 10.83 17.11
CA SER A 330 23.10 10.54 17.46
C SER A 330 23.26 9.57 18.64
N LYS A 331 22.20 9.27 19.37
CA LYS A 331 22.17 8.28 20.46
C LYS A 331 21.16 7.19 20.13
N ALA A 332 21.40 5.98 20.65
CA ALA A 332 20.48 4.86 20.49
C ALA A 332 19.07 5.25 20.94
N THR A 333 18.11 5.06 20.04
CA THR A 333 16.71 5.41 20.25
C THR A 333 16.11 4.48 21.31
N PRO A 334 15.45 4.99 22.38
CA PRO A 334 14.84 4.11 23.39
C PRO A 334 13.86 3.11 22.77
N GLU A 335 13.81 1.89 23.34
CA GLU A 335 13.00 0.77 22.82
C GLU A 335 11.50 1.11 22.75
N LYS A 336 11.00 1.93 23.69
CA LYS A 336 9.61 2.39 23.72
C LYS A 336 9.48 3.81 23.18
N LEU A 337 8.78 3.93 22.05
CA LEU A 337 8.30 5.20 21.53
C LEU A 337 7.19 5.77 22.40
N PRO A 338 7.09 7.10 22.53
CA PRO A 338 5.86 7.75 22.91
C PRO A 338 4.77 7.41 21.89
N CYS A 339 3.64 6.88 22.36
CA CYS A 339 2.48 6.69 21.50
C CYS A 339 2.02 8.04 20.96
N TYR A 340 1.78 8.12 19.64
CA TYR A 340 1.09 9.24 19.01
C TYR A 340 -0.25 9.46 19.72
N LYS A 341 -0.33 10.42 20.64
CA LYS A 341 -1.61 10.92 21.13
C LYS A 341 -2.11 11.89 20.08
N ILE A 342 -3.07 11.46 19.27
CA ILE A 342 -3.85 12.37 18.45
C ILE A 342 -4.54 13.34 19.41
N GLU A 343 -4.26 14.63 19.32
CA GLU A 343 -5.20 15.59 19.89
C GLU A 343 -6.51 15.40 19.14
N GLU A 344 -7.55 14.94 19.84
CA GLU A 344 -8.90 15.19 19.36
C GLU A 344 -8.96 16.69 19.15
N ASN A 345 -9.00 17.13 17.88
CA ASN A 345 -9.39 18.49 17.58
C ASN A 345 -10.67 18.70 18.38
N LYS A 346 -10.63 19.60 19.37
CA LYS A 346 -11.83 19.99 20.11
C LYS A 346 -12.81 20.34 19.01
N LYS A 347 -13.85 19.51 18.84
CA LYS A 347 -14.94 19.82 17.91
C LYS A 347 -15.25 21.27 18.17
N SER A 348 -15.02 22.14 17.20
CA SER A 348 -15.53 23.48 17.28
C SER A 348 -16.99 23.31 17.67
N ARG A 349 -17.47 24.08 18.65
CA ARG A 349 -18.90 24.16 18.95
C ARG A 349 -19.61 24.88 17.80
N ASP A 350 -19.28 24.54 16.56
CA ASP A 350 -19.99 24.95 15.39
C ASP A 350 -21.38 24.32 15.48
N SER A 351 -22.36 25.13 15.11
CA SER A 351 -23.77 24.78 15.02
C SER A 351 -23.99 23.36 14.52
N ILE A 352 -24.95 22.65 15.12
CA ILE A 352 -25.46 21.36 14.65
C ILE A 352 -25.52 21.39 13.11
N PRO A 353 -24.86 20.45 12.39
CA PRO A 353 -24.80 20.49 10.93
C PRO A 353 -26.20 20.59 10.33
N SER A 354 -26.40 21.50 9.38
CA SER A 354 -27.69 21.63 8.70
C SER A 354 -27.99 20.41 7.82
N ASN A 355 -26.95 19.80 7.23
CA ASN A 355 -27.03 18.72 6.26
C ASN A 355 -25.94 17.66 6.46
N TYR A 356 -26.24 16.44 6.02
CA TYR A 356 -25.33 15.29 6.12
C TYR A 356 -25.07 14.64 4.76
N MET A 357 -23.93 13.95 4.65
CA MET A 357 -23.58 13.13 3.50
C MET A 357 -22.91 11.84 3.95
N THR A 358 -23.08 10.79 3.16
CA THR A 358 -22.49 9.48 3.42
C THR A 358 -20.99 9.54 3.29
N ASN A 359 -20.27 9.00 4.27
CA ASN A 359 -18.82 8.99 4.30
C ASN A 359 -18.25 8.09 3.17
N PRO A 360 -17.30 8.56 2.35
CA PRO A 360 -16.66 7.72 1.33
C PRO A 360 -15.77 6.61 1.89
N ALA A 361 -15.38 6.65 3.16
CA ALA A 361 -14.53 5.65 3.81
C ALA A 361 -15.31 4.47 4.43
N ILE A 362 -16.51 4.16 3.92
CA ILE A 362 -17.34 3.06 4.43
C ILE A 362 -17.47 1.91 3.42
N TYR A 363 -17.62 0.70 3.96
CA TYR A 363 -18.03 -0.48 3.21
C TYR A 363 -18.94 -1.34 4.08
N PHE A 364 -19.73 -2.21 3.45
CA PHE A 364 -20.60 -3.14 4.18
C PHE A 364 -20.17 -4.59 3.99
N THR A 365 -20.42 -5.39 5.02
CA THR A 365 -20.31 -6.86 5.02
C THR A 365 -21.62 -7.48 5.52
N PHE A 366 -21.79 -8.79 5.30
CA PHE A 366 -22.94 -9.56 5.75
C PHE A 366 -22.49 -10.54 6.83
N GLU A 367 -22.95 -10.36 8.07
CA GLU A 367 -22.50 -11.15 9.22
C GLU A 367 -23.66 -11.46 10.17
N GLU A 368 -23.84 -12.74 10.53
CA GLU A 368 -24.82 -13.21 11.54
C GLU A 368 -26.23 -12.63 11.34
N GLY A 369 -26.74 -12.66 10.11
CA GLY A 369 -28.06 -12.11 9.82
C GLY A 369 -28.13 -10.58 9.87
N GLY A 370 -27.01 -9.89 9.72
CA GLY A 370 -26.91 -8.44 9.78
C GLY A 370 -26.12 -7.84 8.62
N LEU A 371 -26.60 -6.69 8.15
CA LEU A 371 -25.81 -5.79 7.32
C LEU A 371 -24.90 -4.97 8.24
N ILE A 372 -23.59 -5.16 8.11
CA ILE A 372 -22.60 -4.50 8.96
C ILE A 372 -22.03 -3.31 8.21
N CYS A 373 -22.14 -2.11 8.79
CA CYS A 373 -21.43 -0.93 8.32
C CYS A 373 -20.05 -0.88 8.97
N ASN A 374 -19.00 -0.83 8.15
CA ASN A 374 -17.62 -0.64 8.58
C ASN A 374 -17.17 0.75 8.12
N THR A 375 -16.72 1.59 9.04
CA THR A 375 -16.20 2.94 8.80
C THR A 375 -14.70 2.92 9.03
N LEU A 376 -13.90 3.29 8.04
CA LEU A 376 -12.43 3.24 8.09
C LEU A 376 -11.78 4.59 8.41
N TRP A 377 -12.50 5.71 8.37
CA TRP A 377 -12.02 7.05 8.72
C TRP A 377 -13.18 7.88 9.32
N PRO A 378 -12.94 8.75 10.31
CA PRO A 378 -11.65 9.08 10.96
C PRO A 378 -11.16 8.01 11.92
N ASP A 379 -12.07 7.17 12.42
CA ASP A 379 -11.77 6.06 13.34
C ASP A 379 -12.41 4.78 12.82
N TYR A 380 -11.74 3.64 13.04
CA TYR A 380 -12.32 2.35 12.72
C TYR A 380 -13.53 2.08 13.62
N LYS A 381 -14.72 2.06 13.03
CA LYS A 381 -15.97 1.75 13.72
C LYS A 381 -16.74 0.70 12.93
N LYS A 382 -17.33 -0.26 13.65
CA LYS A 382 -18.12 -1.35 13.05
C LYS A 382 -19.44 -1.48 13.80
N ALA A 383 -20.55 -1.54 13.07
CA ALA A 383 -21.86 -1.81 13.68
C ALA A 383 -22.85 -2.43 12.69
N LYS A 384 -23.71 -3.31 13.22
CA LYS A 384 -24.91 -3.77 12.52
C LYS A 384 -25.87 -2.60 12.32
N ILE A 385 -26.34 -2.41 11.09
CA ILE A 385 -27.33 -1.39 10.76
C ILE A 385 -28.63 -2.02 10.26
N SER A 386 -29.74 -1.30 10.45
CA SER A 386 -31.03 -1.68 9.88
C SER A 386 -31.10 -1.32 8.40
N PHE A 387 -32.02 -1.93 7.65
CA PHE A 387 -32.24 -1.56 6.25
C PHE A 387 -32.72 -0.11 6.08
N LYS A 388 -33.51 0.40 7.03
CA LYS A 388 -33.91 1.82 7.05
C LYS A 388 -32.71 2.75 7.24
N GLU A 389 -31.77 2.38 8.13
CA GLU A 389 -30.50 3.10 8.30
C GLU A 389 -29.66 3.07 7.00
N PHE A 390 -29.64 1.93 6.29
CA PHE A 390 -28.98 1.82 4.99
C PHE A 390 -29.63 2.69 3.89
N GLU A 391 -30.96 2.79 3.87
CA GLU A 391 -31.68 3.68 2.94
C GLU A 391 -31.33 5.15 3.18
N VAL A 392 -31.18 5.56 4.45
CA VAL A 392 -30.69 6.91 4.80
C VAL A 392 -29.29 7.14 4.24
N LEU A 393 -28.35 6.20 4.41
CA LEU A 393 -27.01 6.29 3.82
C LEU A 393 -27.06 6.34 2.28
N THR A 394 -28.01 5.65 1.66
CA THR A 394 -28.18 5.67 0.20
C THR A 394 -28.71 7.02 -0.29
N HIS A 395 -29.64 7.63 0.45
CA HIS A 395 -30.19 8.96 0.18
C HIS A 395 -29.11 10.04 0.31
N CYS A 396 -28.25 9.93 1.32
CA CYS A 396 -27.19 10.91 1.61
C CYS A 396 -25.93 10.74 0.72
N LEU A 397 -25.93 9.83 -0.26
CA LEU A 397 -24.88 9.77 -1.27
C LEU A 397 -24.84 11.06 -2.11
N PRO A 398 -23.66 11.49 -2.62
CA PRO A 398 -23.54 12.67 -3.48
C PRO A 398 -24.52 12.64 -4.68
N SER A 399 -25.27 13.74 -4.87
CA SER A 399 -26.17 13.95 -6.01
C SER A 399 -25.70 15.14 -6.84
N ARG A 400 -25.64 14.98 -8.16
CA ARG A 400 -25.38 16.09 -9.10
C ARG A 400 -26.60 16.98 -9.35
N ARG A 401 -27.81 16.52 -8.96
CA ARG A 401 -29.08 17.22 -9.25
C ARG A 401 -29.51 18.18 -8.14
N GLY A 402 -28.89 18.11 -6.95
CA GLY A 402 -29.24 18.97 -5.81
C GLY A 402 -30.66 18.77 -5.27
N ASP A 403 -31.31 17.67 -5.64
CA ASP A 403 -32.73 17.38 -5.43
C ASP A 403 -33.06 16.72 -4.09
N ARG A 404 -32.04 16.44 -3.26
CA ARG A 404 -32.18 15.66 -2.03
C ARG A 404 -32.07 16.55 -0.81
N ASP A 405 -33.15 16.59 -0.04
CA ASP A 405 -33.13 17.17 1.30
C ASP A 405 -32.41 16.20 2.27
N ASN A 406 -31.14 16.48 2.51
CA ASN A 406 -30.24 15.74 3.39
C ASN A 406 -30.08 16.40 4.77
N SER A 407 -30.99 17.32 5.11
CA SER A 407 -31.09 17.87 6.46
C SER A 407 -31.63 16.84 7.43
N GLU A 408 -31.36 17.00 8.73
CA GLU A 408 -31.95 16.12 9.76
C GLU A 408 -33.49 16.08 9.63
N LYS A 409 -34.14 17.23 9.41
CA LYS A 409 -35.58 17.34 9.20
C LYS A 409 -36.03 16.59 7.93
N GLY A 410 -35.29 16.76 6.83
CA GLY A 410 -35.55 16.09 5.55
C GLY A 410 -35.45 14.58 5.63
N ILE A 411 -34.39 14.08 6.26
CA ILE A 411 -34.15 12.66 6.48
C ILE A 411 -35.27 12.07 7.35
N ASN A 412 -35.59 12.72 8.48
CA ASN A 412 -36.67 12.28 9.37
C ASN A 412 -38.03 12.25 8.65
N ARG A 413 -38.36 13.29 7.88
CA ARG A 413 -39.60 13.37 7.10
C ARG A 413 -39.69 12.27 6.04
N LYS A 414 -38.60 11.94 5.36
CA LYS A 414 -38.59 10.95 4.26
C LYS A 414 -38.64 9.51 4.75
N PHE A 415 -37.90 9.18 5.81
CA PHE A 415 -37.71 7.79 6.25
C PHE A 415 -38.43 7.44 7.54
N PHE A 416 -38.99 8.42 8.27
CA PHE A 416 -39.54 8.22 9.61
C PHE A 416 -38.57 7.48 10.52
N ILE A 417 -37.29 7.89 10.48
CA ILE A 417 -36.22 7.28 11.28
C ILE A 417 -36.24 7.89 12.69
N LYS A 418 -35.97 7.07 13.71
CA LYS A 418 -35.90 7.58 15.10
C LYS A 418 -34.61 8.39 15.28
N LYS A 419 -34.65 9.43 16.12
CA LYS A 419 -33.48 10.25 16.46
C LYS A 419 -32.26 9.39 16.87
N LEU A 420 -32.47 8.38 17.73
CA LEU A 420 -31.41 7.45 18.15
C LEU A 420 -30.73 6.69 17.01
N GLN A 421 -31.47 6.38 15.92
CA GLN A 421 -30.92 5.70 14.75
C GLN A 421 -30.09 6.65 13.88
N LEU A 422 -30.52 7.90 13.73
CA LEU A 422 -29.73 8.92 13.04
C LEU A 422 -28.45 9.27 13.84
N ASP A 423 -28.58 9.49 15.15
CA ASP A 423 -27.46 9.72 16.07
C ASP A 423 -26.45 8.56 16.02
N LYS A 424 -26.93 7.33 15.86
CA LYS A 424 -26.07 6.16 15.67
C LYS A 424 -25.23 6.28 14.39
N LEU A 425 -25.81 6.65 13.25
CA LEU A 425 -25.05 6.84 12.00
C LEU A 425 -24.00 7.95 12.11
N ILE A 426 -24.36 9.05 12.78
CA ILE A 426 -23.43 10.16 13.06
C ILE A 426 -22.30 9.70 13.99
N ARG A 427 -22.60 8.99 15.09
CA ARG A 427 -21.57 8.45 16.01
C ARG A 427 -20.67 7.40 15.35
N LEU A 428 -21.20 6.63 14.39
CA LEU A 428 -20.43 5.68 13.59
C LEU A 428 -19.56 6.37 12.52
N ASN A 429 -19.67 7.68 12.37
CA ASN A 429 -19.07 8.45 11.28
C ASN A 429 -19.45 7.94 9.88
N SER A 430 -20.56 7.19 9.75
CA SER A 430 -21.06 6.76 8.44
C SER A 430 -21.82 7.88 7.73
N LEU A 431 -22.32 8.85 8.49
CA LEU A 431 -22.73 10.17 8.03
C LEU A 431 -21.77 11.22 8.56
N LEU A 432 -21.29 12.10 7.67
CA LEU A 432 -20.47 13.26 7.99
C LEU A 432 -21.26 14.54 7.73
N PRO A 433 -20.89 15.67 8.38
CA PRO A 433 -21.37 16.98 7.96
C PRO A 433 -21.13 17.19 6.46
N GLU A 434 -22.11 17.75 5.75
CA GLU A 434 -22.06 17.90 4.29
C GLU A 434 -20.78 18.61 3.81
N LYS A 435 -20.35 19.67 4.51
CA LYS A 435 -19.14 20.42 4.17
C LYS A 435 -17.89 19.53 4.21
N THR A 436 -17.71 18.79 5.30
CA THR A 436 -16.62 17.81 5.49
C THR A 436 -16.65 16.73 4.41
N ALA A 437 -17.81 16.14 4.17
CA ALA A 437 -17.95 15.09 3.16
C ALA A 437 -17.62 15.59 1.75
N LYS A 438 -18.10 16.79 1.36
CA LYS A 438 -17.82 17.38 0.04
C LYS A 438 -16.32 17.56 -0.18
N LEU A 439 -15.60 18.07 0.82
CA LEU A 439 -14.14 18.17 0.78
C LEU A 439 -13.50 16.78 0.63
N PHE A 440 -13.95 15.80 1.41
CA PHE A 440 -13.42 14.43 1.35
C PHE A 440 -13.63 13.78 -0.03
N TYR A 441 -14.83 13.86 -0.61
CA TYR A 441 -15.09 13.35 -1.96
C TYR A 441 -14.27 14.06 -3.03
N ASN A 442 -14.04 15.37 -2.88
CA ASN A 442 -13.24 16.15 -3.81
C ASN A 442 -11.78 15.69 -3.82
N ASP A 443 -11.17 15.62 -2.64
CA ASP A 443 -9.76 15.27 -2.50
C ASP A 443 -9.50 13.76 -2.76
N LEU A 444 -10.53 12.93 -2.64
CA LEU A 444 -10.51 11.52 -3.05
C LEU A 444 -10.64 11.32 -4.57
N SER A 445 -11.03 12.35 -5.34
CA SER A 445 -11.30 12.23 -6.78
C SER A 445 -10.17 11.59 -7.58
N PRO A 446 -8.87 11.91 -7.37
CA PRO A 446 -7.78 11.28 -8.10
C PRO A 446 -7.72 9.75 -7.93
N TRP A 447 -7.98 9.25 -6.71
CA TRP A 447 -8.03 7.82 -6.43
C TRP A 447 -9.16 7.14 -7.17
N ILE A 448 -10.33 7.78 -7.23
CA ILE A 448 -11.51 7.25 -7.92
C ILE A 448 -11.27 7.21 -9.44
N GLN A 449 -10.79 8.32 -10.03
CA GLN A 449 -10.56 8.45 -11.47
C GLN A 449 -9.57 7.42 -12.03
N HIS A 450 -8.64 6.95 -11.20
CA HIS A 450 -7.64 5.95 -11.57
C HIS A 450 -7.97 4.53 -11.07
N ASN A 451 -9.20 4.28 -10.60
CA ASN A 451 -9.67 2.98 -10.06
C ASN A 451 -8.92 2.48 -8.81
N TRP A 452 -8.41 3.40 -7.99
CA TRP A 452 -7.66 3.13 -6.76
C TRP A 452 -8.50 3.31 -5.49
N TYR A 453 -9.84 3.35 -5.59
CA TYR A 453 -10.70 3.51 -4.41
C TYR A 453 -10.48 2.42 -3.34
N LEU A 454 -10.26 1.16 -3.74
CA LEU A 454 -9.94 0.09 -2.78
C LEU A 454 -8.57 0.28 -2.13
N ASN A 455 -7.61 0.90 -2.83
CA ASN A 455 -6.28 1.23 -2.29
C ASN A 455 -6.39 2.33 -1.23
N PHE A 456 -7.30 3.30 -1.43
CA PHE A 456 -7.61 4.30 -0.41
C PHE A 456 -8.18 3.64 0.85
N LEU A 457 -9.10 2.68 0.70
CA LEU A 457 -9.69 1.97 1.83
C LEU A 457 -8.63 1.13 2.57
N VAL A 458 -7.71 0.44 1.87
CA VAL A 458 -6.67 -0.36 2.54
C VAL A 458 -5.73 0.54 3.33
N HIS A 459 -5.38 1.70 2.78
CA HIS A 459 -4.56 2.70 3.45
C HIS A 459 -5.24 3.22 4.74
N CYS A 460 -6.54 3.55 4.67
CA CYS A 460 -7.29 3.90 5.89
C CYS A 460 -7.32 2.75 6.90
N ALA A 461 -7.55 1.50 6.46
CA ALA A 461 -7.61 0.34 7.35
C ALA A 461 -6.27 0.08 8.08
N THR A 462 -5.14 0.29 7.41
CA THR A 462 -3.80 0.12 7.98
C THR A 462 -3.47 1.23 8.97
N HIS A 463 -3.71 2.49 8.61
CA HIS A 463 -3.24 3.65 9.38
C HIS A 463 -4.20 4.16 10.46
N ASN A 464 -5.38 3.54 10.59
CA ASN A 464 -6.32 3.83 11.69
C ASN A 464 -6.16 2.89 12.91
N SER A 465 -5.28 1.89 12.81
CA SER A 465 -5.06 0.94 13.89
C SER A 465 -4.04 1.49 14.90
N LEU A 466 -4.52 1.91 16.08
CA LEU A 466 -3.75 2.57 17.16
C LEU A 466 -2.62 1.75 17.83
N ASN A 467 -2.25 0.60 17.29
CA ASN A 467 -1.18 -0.21 17.85
C ASN A 467 0.13 0.09 17.11
N SER A 468 0.79 1.18 17.49
CA SER A 468 2.22 1.37 17.21
C SER A 468 3.00 0.33 18.02
N GLN A 469 3.09 -0.90 17.51
CA GLN A 469 4.04 -1.85 18.07
C GLN A 469 5.41 -1.57 17.47
N ASN A 470 6.40 -1.44 18.36
CA ASN A 470 7.83 -1.41 18.09
C ASN A 470 8.25 -2.68 17.35
N LYS A 471 8.01 -2.77 16.05
CA LYS A 471 8.76 -3.71 15.23
C LYS A 471 9.95 -2.91 14.75
N ASN A 472 11.12 -3.17 15.34
CA ASN A 472 12.36 -2.68 14.75
C ASN A 472 12.57 -3.53 13.49
N VAL A 473 11.87 -3.17 12.41
CA VAL A 473 11.78 -4.01 11.21
C VAL A 473 13.11 -4.01 10.44
N PHE A 474 13.97 -3.05 10.75
CA PHE A 474 15.21 -2.79 10.03
C PHE A 474 16.37 -2.91 11.01
N ARG A 475 17.33 -3.78 10.67
CA ARG A 475 18.51 -4.02 11.48
C ARG A 475 19.65 -3.08 11.13
N ASN A 476 20.53 -2.84 12.12
CA ASN A 476 21.62 -1.86 12.08
C ASN A 476 23.01 -2.44 11.75
N ASP A 477 23.06 -3.68 11.27
CA ASP A 477 24.28 -4.45 11.06
C ASP A 477 24.74 -4.46 9.60
N VAL A 478 23.84 -4.20 8.65
CA VAL A 478 24.19 -4.03 7.23
C VAL A 478 24.39 -2.55 6.95
N VAL A 479 25.62 -2.16 6.68
CA VAL A 479 25.98 -0.78 6.37
C VAL A 479 26.68 -0.76 5.02
N VAL A 480 26.30 0.19 4.17
CA VAL A 480 27.01 0.45 2.91
C VAL A 480 28.49 0.71 3.21
N LYS A 481 29.41 0.05 2.51
CA LYS A 481 30.85 0.22 2.71
C LYS A 481 31.33 1.57 2.21
N LYS A 482 30.76 2.03 1.10
CA LYS A 482 31.08 3.31 0.47
C LYS A 482 29.81 3.99 -0.06
N PRO A 483 29.19 4.91 0.70
CA PRO A 483 27.97 5.61 0.30
C PRO A 483 27.95 6.18 -1.12
N THR A 484 29.09 6.64 -1.66
CA THR A 484 29.15 7.12 -3.06
C THR A 484 28.82 6.04 -4.11
N ASN A 485 28.89 4.74 -3.77
CA ASN A 485 28.45 3.66 -4.67
C ASN A 485 26.94 3.68 -4.93
N LEU A 486 26.13 4.35 -4.09
CA LEU A 486 24.68 4.50 -4.32
C LEU A 486 24.37 5.17 -5.66
N PHE A 487 25.26 6.03 -6.17
CA PHE A 487 25.14 6.68 -7.48
C PHE A 487 25.50 5.77 -8.65
N LYS A 488 26.20 4.67 -8.42
CA LYS A 488 26.52 3.65 -9.44
C LYS A 488 25.41 2.62 -9.59
N ARG A 489 24.57 2.46 -8.57
CA ARG A 489 23.48 1.49 -8.57
C ARG A 489 22.55 1.74 -9.76
N LYS A 490 22.39 0.71 -10.60
CA LYS A 490 21.48 0.70 -11.76
C LYS A 490 20.75 -0.63 -11.85
N THR A 491 19.61 -0.62 -12.52
CA THR A 491 18.85 -1.85 -12.83
C THR A 491 19.45 -2.48 -14.07
N CYS A 492 20.04 -3.67 -13.92
CA CYS A 492 20.56 -4.48 -15.01
C CYS A 492 19.41 -5.15 -15.76
N ARG A 493 19.53 -5.30 -17.08
CA ARG A 493 18.58 -6.02 -17.95
C ARG A 493 19.29 -6.93 -18.96
N ASN A 494 20.58 -7.15 -18.80
CA ASN A 494 21.40 -7.92 -19.71
C ASN A 494 22.53 -8.61 -18.93
N PHE A 495 22.46 -9.92 -18.80
CA PHE A 495 23.35 -10.70 -17.95
C PHE A 495 24.28 -11.58 -18.80
N THR A 496 25.50 -11.79 -18.31
CA THR A 496 26.44 -12.78 -18.85
C THR A 496 26.19 -14.16 -18.25
N VAL A 497 26.78 -15.19 -18.87
CA VAL A 497 26.76 -16.56 -18.33
C VAL A 497 27.86 -16.82 -17.29
N LYS A 498 28.58 -15.78 -16.85
CA LYS A 498 29.72 -15.93 -15.93
C LYS A 498 29.25 -16.36 -14.54
N GLU A 499 29.97 -17.31 -13.95
CA GLU A 499 29.72 -17.80 -12.60
C GLU A 499 29.98 -16.73 -11.53
N ILE A 500 29.17 -16.70 -10.48
CA ILE A 500 29.44 -15.90 -9.28
C ILE A 500 30.30 -16.74 -8.34
N SER A 501 31.40 -16.18 -7.81
CA SER A 501 32.22 -16.89 -6.82
C SER A 501 31.44 -17.15 -5.53
N LEU A 502 31.75 -18.25 -4.85
CA LEU A 502 31.09 -18.62 -3.59
C LEU A 502 31.20 -17.53 -2.52
N GLU A 503 32.32 -16.81 -2.49
CA GLU A 503 32.55 -15.67 -1.59
C GLU A 503 31.57 -14.53 -1.85
N LYS A 504 31.42 -14.10 -3.11
CA LYS A 504 30.49 -13.03 -3.48
C LYS A 504 29.04 -13.43 -3.21
N PHE A 505 28.68 -14.68 -3.51
CA PHE A 505 27.36 -15.24 -3.21
C PHE A 505 27.05 -15.17 -1.71
N ASN A 506 27.95 -15.67 -0.87
CA ASN A 506 27.78 -15.64 0.59
C ASN A 506 27.72 -14.20 1.15
N GLN A 507 28.55 -13.30 0.63
CA GLN A 507 28.52 -11.89 1.04
C GLN A 507 27.19 -11.22 0.64
N LEU A 508 26.66 -11.52 -0.55
CA LEU A 508 25.36 -11.02 -1.00
C LEU A 508 24.24 -11.46 -0.04
N LEU A 509 24.17 -12.75 0.29
CA LEU A 509 23.12 -13.27 1.18
C LEU A 509 23.17 -12.64 2.58
N LYS A 510 24.37 -12.57 3.17
CA LYS A 510 24.59 -11.94 4.47
C LYS A 510 24.23 -10.46 4.48
N SER A 511 24.49 -9.75 3.38
CA SER A 511 24.14 -8.33 3.23
C SER A 511 22.64 -8.13 3.02
N ALA A 512 21.96 -9.08 2.37
CA ALA A 512 20.52 -9.01 2.12
C ALA A 512 19.70 -9.23 3.41
N ILE A 513 19.95 -10.34 4.11
CA ILE A 513 19.28 -10.70 5.37
C ILE A 513 20.31 -11.23 6.36
N PRO A 514 20.75 -10.43 7.34
CA PRO A 514 21.61 -10.94 8.41
C PRO A 514 20.84 -11.91 9.33
N SER A 515 21.45 -12.51 10.37
CA SER A 515 20.77 -13.42 11.32
C SER A 515 20.00 -12.73 12.46
N ASP A 516 18.69 -12.93 12.58
CA ASP A 516 17.86 -12.51 13.73
C ASP A 516 16.64 -13.41 13.80
N GLU A 517 16.53 -14.11 14.91
CA GLU A 517 15.45 -15.07 15.15
C GLU A 517 14.06 -14.42 15.14
N LYS A 518 13.96 -13.09 15.31
CA LYS A 518 12.69 -12.34 15.29
C LYS A 518 12.25 -11.92 13.89
N ASP A 519 13.13 -11.95 12.89
CA ASP A 519 12.78 -11.62 11.51
C ASP A 519 12.28 -12.86 10.77
N ASP A 520 11.04 -12.80 10.29
CA ASP A 520 10.38 -13.87 9.57
C ASP A 520 10.67 -13.86 8.06
N THR A 521 11.52 -12.94 7.58
CA THR A 521 11.90 -12.87 6.17
C THR A 521 12.71 -14.10 5.75
N GLU A 522 12.40 -14.62 4.56
CA GLU A 522 13.10 -15.72 3.92
C GLU A 522 13.57 -15.31 2.53
N LEU A 523 14.79 -15.71 2.13
CA LEU A 523 15.18 -15.68 0.73
C LEU A 523 15.01 -17.07 0.14
N ILE A 524 14.28 -17.15 -0.97
CA ILE A 524 14.20 -18.35 -1.79
C ILE A 524 15.08 -18.11 -2.99
N ILE A 525 16.07 -18.98 -3.19
CA ILE A 525 17.17 -18.72 -4.11
C ILE A 525 17.23 -19.86 -5.12
N ASN A 526 17.05 -19.52 -6.39
CA ASN A 526 17.29 -20.44 -7.49
C ASN A 526 18.74 -20.27 -7.94
N VAL A 527 19.60 -21.21 -7.55
CA VAL A 527 21.03 -21.23 -7.86
C VAL A 527 21.23 -21.90 -9.22
N LYS A 528 21.82 -21.16 -10.17
CA LYS A 528 22.11 -21.67 -11.52
C LYS A 528 23.61 -21.79 -11.78
N ASN A 529 24.35 -20.72 -11.49
CA ASN A 529 25.78 -20.66 -11.80
C ASN A 529 26.59 -19.98 -10.68
N VAL A 530 26.85 -20.74 -9.61
CA VAL A 530 27.67 -20.30 -8.47
C VAL A 530 28.80 -21.30 -8.27
N GLU A 531 30.02 -20.79 -8.16
CA GLU A 531 31.24 -21.59 -8.00
C GLU A 531 31.12 -22.53 -6.79
N ASN A 532 31.47 -23.80 -6.96
CA ASN A 532 31.46 -24.83 -5.89
C ASN A 532 30.10 -25.01 -5.18
N LEU A 533 28.99 -24.61 -5.81
CA LEU A 533 27.64 -24.81 -5.28
C LEU A 533 26.77 -25.51 -6.30
N GLU A 534 26.10 -26.60 -5.88
CA GLU A 534 25.20 -27.34 -6.75
C GLU A 534 24.02 -26.46 -7.20
N SER A 535 23.62 -26.58 -8.46
CA SER A 535 22.41 -25.94 -8.96
C SER A 535 21.17 -26.49 -8.24
N GLY A 536 20.23 -25.62 -7.88
CA GLY A 536 19.05 -26.03 -7.13
C GLY A 536 18.22 -24.87 -6.62
N LEU A 537 17.06 -25.20 -6.06
CA LEU A 537 16.26 -24.26 -5.30
C LEU A 537 16.63 -24.37 -3.82
N TYR A 538 16.93 -23.26 -3.17
CA TYR A 538 17.40 -23.18 -1.79
C TYR A 538 16.56 -22.21 -0.96
N ARG A 539 16.50 -22.44 0.36
CA ARG A 539 16.01 -21.47 1.33
C ARG A 539 17.19 -20.93 2.13
N PHE A 540 17.23 -19.61 2.30
CA PHE A 540 18.11 -18.93 3.23
C PHE A 540 17.29 -18.20 4.30
N LYS A 541 17.55 -18.51 5.58
CA LYS A 541 16.91 -17.87 6.75
C LYS A 541 17.85 -18.00 7.95
N ASN A 542 18.08 -16.93 8.71
CA ASN A 542 18.87 -16.97 9.95
C ASN A 542 20.25 -17.62 9.79
N ASN A 543 20.97 -17.29 8.70
CA ASN A 543 22.23 -17.92 8.30
C ASN A 543 22.18 -19.43 7.99
N GLU A 544 20.99 -20.04 8.01
CA GLU A 544 20.79 -21.41 7.54
C GLU A 544 20.51 -21.40 6.04
N PHE A 545 21.22 -22.25 5.30
CA PHE A 545 21.08 -22.42 3.86
C PHE A 545 20.85 -23.90 3.55
N TYR A 546 19.71 -24.25 2.96
CA TYR A 546 19.41 -25.65 2.66
C TYR A 546 18.56 -25.80 1.41
N LYS A 547 18.70 -26.96 0.75
CA LYS A 547 18.09 -27.26 -0.55
C LYS A 547 16.60 -27.61 -0.39
N LEU A 548 15.74 -26.92 -1.14
CA LEU A 548 14.30 -27.16 -1.24
C LEU A 548 13.93 -28.08 -2.42
N GLY A 549 14.73 -28.06 -3.49
CA GLY A 549 14.41 -28.80 -4.71
C GLY A 549 15.38 -28.57 -5.85
N VAL A 550 14.93 -28.94 -7.04
CA VAL A 550 15.64 -28.76 -8.30
C VAL A 550 15.63 -27.30 -8.73
N MET A 551 16.63 -26.92 -9.54
CA MET A 551 16.73 -25.60 -10.14
C MET A 551 15.53 -25.34 -11.08
N LEU A 552 14.99 -24.13 -11.04
CA LEU A 552 13.99 -23.66 -12.01
C LEU A 552 14.70 -23.14 -13.27
N SER A 553 14.20 -23.52 -14.43
CA SER A 553 14.63 -23.01 -15.73
C SER A 553 14.26 -21.55 -15.92
N ASP A 554 14.93 -20.85 -16.84
CA ASP A 554 14.63 -19.44 -17.14
C ASP A 554 13.18 -19.25 -17.60
N THR A 555 12.64 -20.20 -18.35
CA THR A 555 11.24 -20.17 -18.81
C THR A 555 10.26 -20.28 -17.65
N GLU A 556 10.51 -21.18 -16.69
CA GLU A 556 9.69 -21.29 -15.48
C GLU A 556 9.74 -19.99 -14.68
N VAL A 557 10.93 -19.44 -14.45
CA VAL A 557 11.09 -18.17 -13.72
C VAL A 557 10.37 -17.02 -14.43
N ARG A 558 10.57 -16.85 -15.74
CA ARG A 558 9.86 -15.83 -16.54
C ARG A 558 8.34 -15.96 -16.44
N SER A 559 7.83 -17.20 -16.43
CA SER A 559 6.38 -17.45 -16.33
C SER A 559 5.77 -16.95 -15.02
N LEU A 560 6.56 -16.91 -13.94
CA LEU A 560 6.17 -16.40 -12.62
C LEU A 560 6.20 -14.88 -12.53
N VAL A 561 7.04 -14.22 -13.33
CA VAL A 561 7.26 -12.76 -13.31
C VAL A 561 6.89 -12.06 -14.60
N ILE A 562 5.73 -12.44 -15.13
CA ILE A 562 5.02 -11.76 -16.21
C ILE A 562 5.78 -11.70 -17.54
N GLY A 563 6.71 -12.62 -17.79
CA GLY A 563 7.36 -12.78 -19.08
C GLY A 563 8.43 -11.75 -19.43
N GLN A 564 9.00 -11.09 -18.43
CA GLN A 564 10.10 -10.15 -18.67
C GLN A 564 11.36 -10.91 -19.12
N GLU A 565 11.88 -10.58 -20.30
CA GLU A 565 12.91 -11.36 -21.00
C GLU A 565 14.17 -11.63 -20.18
N TRP A 566 14.63 -10.63 -19.44
CA TRP A 566 15.82 -10.71 -18.59
C TRP A 566 15.60 -11.46 -17.27
N ALA A 567 14.36 -11.71 -16.85
CA ALA A 567 14.12 -12.52 -15.66
C ALA A 567 14.60 -13.96 -15.88
N GLY A 568 15.23 -14.54 -14.86
CA GLY A 568 15.87 -15.85 -14.94
C GLY A 568 17.28 -15.80 -15.53
N SER A 569 17.64 -14.80 -16.33
CA SER A 569 18.91 -14.85 -17.08
C SER A 569 20.19 -14.65 -16.24
N GLY A 570 20.06 -14.26 -14.97
CA GLY A 570 21.19 -14.15 -14.05
C GLY A 570 21.73 -15.50 -13.58
N ALA A 571 22.87 -15.45 -12.88
CA ALA A 571 23.49 -16.62 -12.25
C ALA A 571 22.68 -17.16 -11.06
N ILE A 572 21.88 -16.30 -10.42
CA ILE A 572 20.91 -16.67 -9.39
C ILE A 572 19.63 -15.85 -9.54
N ASP A 573 18.51 -16.41 -9.09
CA ASP A 573 17.28 -15.68 -8.83
C ASP A 573 16.94 -15.69 -7.34
N ILE A 574 16.38 -14.60 -6.84
CA ILE A 574 16.02 -14.45 -5.43
C ILE A 574 14.56 -14.00 -5.33
N TRP A 575 13.76 -14.70 -4.53
CA TRP A 575 12.47 -14.22 -4.04
C TRP A 575 12.63 -13.85 -2.57
N VAL A 576 12.52 -12.56 -2.25
CA VAL A 576 12.38 -12.09 -0.88
C VAL A 576 10.94 -12.36 -0.46
N LYS A 577 10.73 -13.22 0.54
CA LYS A 577 9.42 -13.65 1.03
C LYS A 577 9.14 -13.06 2.41
N LYS A 578 7.96 -12.47 2.55
CA LYS A 578 7.37 -12.06 3.83
C LYS A 578 5.99 -12.70 4.02
N VAL A 579 5.57 -12.85 5.27
CA VAL A 579 4.25 -13.39 5.63
C VAL A 579 3.40 -12.26 6.22
N ILE A 580 2.24 -12.01 5.60
CA ILE A 580 1.30 -11.02 6.10
C ILE A 580 0.43 -11.63 7.19
N ASN A 581 0.43 -10.99 8.37
CA ASN A 581 -0.52 -11.28 9.42
C ASN A 581 -1.77 -10.40 9.29
N PHE A 582 -2.86 -10.95 8.72
CA PHE A 582 -4.11 -10.20 8.53
C PHE A 582 -4.73 -9.69 9.84
N GLN A 583 -4.43 -10.29 11.00
CA GLN A 583 -4.94 -9.81 12.29
C GLN A 583 -4.27 -8.50 12.72
N LYS A 584 -3.03 -8.27 12.28
CA LYS A 584 -2.26 -7.05 12.56
C LYS A 584 -2.34 -6.10 11.38
N LYS A 585 -3.49 -5.45 11.22
CA LYS A 585 -3.82 -4.58 10.06
C LYS A 585 -2.77 -3.51 9.75
N TYR A 586 -2.12 -2.96 10.77
CA TYR A 586 -1.08 -1.94 10.65
C TYR A 586 0.22 -2.48 10.02
N GLU A 587 0.44 -3.80 10.05
CA GLU A 587 1.64 -4.41 9.46
C GLU A 587 1.52 -4.54 7.93
N TYR A 588 0.32 -4.50 7.33
CA TYR A 588 0.15 -4.80 5.89
C TYR A 588 1.05 -3.94 4.98
N GLU A 589 0.97 -2.62 5.09
CA GLU A 589 1.82 -1.73 4.29
C GLU A 589 3.29 -1.81 4.74
N LEU A 590 3.53 -1.93 6.04
CA LEU A 590 4.87 -1.96 6.62
C LEU A 590 5.67 -3.21 6.20
N GLU A 591 5.04 -4.38 6.08
CA GLU A 591 5.68 -5.60 5.58
C GLU A 591 6.06 -5.46 4.09
N ILE A 592 5.27 -4.76 3.29
CA ILE A 592 5.60 -4.48 1.89
C ILE A 592 6.73 -3.44 1.81
N ILE A 593 6.71 -2.39 2.63
CA ILE A 593 7.84 -1.45 2.78
C ILE A 593 9.11 -2.20 3.21
N THR A 594 8.97 -3.23 4.03
CA THR A 594 10.08 -4.07 4.47
C THR A 594 10.68 -4.88 3.32
N LEU A 595 9.84 -5.47 2.46
CA LEU A 595 10.32 -6.12 1.23
C LEU A 595 11.14 -5.17 0.36
N GLY A 596 10.69 -3.91 0.20
CA GLY A 596 11.41 -2.89 -0.58
C GLY A 596 12.77 -2.55 0.05
N SER A 597 12.82 -2.51 1.39
CA SER A 597 14.05 -2.23 2.13
C SER A 597 15.07 -3.35 1.98
N ILE A 598 14.65 -4.61 2.17
CA ILE A 598 15.53 -5.78 1.98
C ILE A 598 15.99 -5.88 0.52
N SER A 599 15.11 -5.59 -0.42
CA SER A 599 15.48 -5.47 -1.83
C SER A 599 16.53 -4.40 -2.08
N GLN A 600 16.50 -3.26 -1.37
CA GLN A 600 17.53 -2.24 -1.52
C GLN A 600 18.88 -2.70 -0.98
N ARG A 601 18.91 -3.52 0.09
CA ARG A 601 20.13 -4.18 0.55
C ARG A 601 20.73 -5.06 -0.54
N ILE A 602 19.91 -5.88 -1.19
CA ILE A 602 20.33 -6.71 -2.35
C ILE A 602 20.91 -5.81 -3.44
N CYS A 603 20.26 -4.69 -3.76
CA CYS A 603 20.73 -3.78 -4.80
C CYS A 603 22.09 -3.14 -4.49
N ILE A 604 22.28 -2.70 -3.25
CA ILE A 604 23.52 -2.09 -2.79
C ILE A 604 24.62 -3.14 -2.75
N ALA A 605 24.35 -4.31 -2.19
CA ALA A 605 25.30 -5.42 -2.14
C ALA A 605 25.74 -5.86 -3.55
N CYS A 606 24.82 -5.97 -4.51
CA CYS A 606 25.18 -6.25 -5.90
C CYS A 606 26.11 -5.18 -6.47
N THR A 607 25.81 -3.91 -6.23
CA THR A 607 26.64 -2.78 -6.70
C THR A 607 28.05 -2.81 -6.09
N GLU A 608 28.19 -3.15 -4.81
CA GLU A 608 29.50 -3.27 -4.14
C GLU A 608 30.30 -4.51 -4.55
N LEU A 609 29.62 -5.52 -5.08
CA LEU A 609 30.21 -6.78 -5.55
C LEU A 609 30.48 -6.78 -7.06
N ASP A 610 30.25 -5.65 -7.74
CA ASP A 610 30.29 -5.51 -9.20
C ASP A 610 29.39 -6.51 -9.92
N LEU A 611 28.19 -6.72 -9.38
CA LEU A 611 27.12 -7.55 -9.94
C LEU A 611 25.97 -6.65 -10.43
N GLY A 612 25.36 -7.06 -11.54
CA GLY A 612 24.10 -6.52 -12.01
C GLY A 612 22.93 -7.13 -11.25
N VAL A 613 21.85 -6.36 -11.10
CA VAL A 613 20.59 -6.82 -10.52
C VAL A 613 19.39 -6.26 -11.27
N PHE A 614 18.43 -7.13 -11.56
CA PHE A 614 17.09 -6.77 -11.98
C PHE A 614 16.12 -7.06 -10.84
N MET A 615 15.01 -6.32 -10.75
CA MET A 615 13.97 -6.55 -9.76
C MET A 615 12.58 -6.24 -10.31
N THR A 616 11.56 -6.99 -9.92
CA THR A 616 10.17 -6.70 -10.29
C THR A 616 9.17 -7.15 -9.22
N PRO A 617 8.17 -6.30 -8.88
CA PRO A 617 7.07 -6.69 -8.02
C PRO A 617 5.94 -7.41 -8.77
N ALA A 618 6.03 -7.46 -10.09
CA ALA A 618 5.04 -8.11 -10.93
C ALA A 618 5.25 -9.63 -10.89
N ILE A 619 4.68 -10.26 -9.88
CA ILE A 619 4.79 -11.68 -9.57
C ILE A 619 3.39 -12.28 -9.55
N LYS A 620 3.20 -13.44 -10.19
CA LYS A 620 1.98 -14.23 -10.08
C LYS A 620 2.01 -15.01 -8.76
N ASP A 621 1.36 -14.50 -7.70
CA ASP A 621 1.56 -15.02 -6.33
C ASP A 621 1.12 -16.48 -6.17
N ILE A 622 0.02 -16.91 -6.80
CA ILE A 622 -0.49 -18.29 -6.70
C ILE A 622 0.52 -19.26 -7.29
N GLU A 623 0.89 -19.05 -8.54
CA GLU A 623 1.82 -19.88 -9.29
C GLU A 623 3.20 -19.88 -8.63
N THR A 624 3.62 -18.75 -8.09
CA THR A 624 4.89 -18.64 -7.35
C THR A 624 4.85 -19.46 -6.07
N ASN A 625 3.79 -19.40 -5.28
CA ASN A 625 3.68 -20.22 -4.06
C ASN A 625 3.69 -21.72 -4.38
N GLN A 626 2.99 -22.13 -5.44
CA GLN A 626 2.96 -23.53 -5.87
C GLN A 626 4.34 -24.00 -6.35
N MET A 627 4.99 -23.22 -7.21
CA MET A 627 6.32 -23.55 -7.75
C MET A 627 7.40 -23.58 -6.66
N LEU A 628 7.32 -22.67 -5.68
CA LEU A 628 8.27 -22.58 -4.56
C LEU A 628 7.89 -23.48 -3.35
N LYS A 629 6.91 -24.38 -3.51
CA LYS A 629 6.50 -25.38 -2.49
C LYS A 629 5.94 -24.80 -1.19
N PHE A 630 5.23 -23.67 -1.25
CA PHE A 630 4.54 -23.07 -0.10
C PHE A 630 3.04 -23.38 -0.01
N GLY A 631 2.47 -24.11 -0.98
CA GLY A 631 1.04 -24.44 -1.04
C GLY A 631 0.16 -23.22 -1.31
N ASP A 632 -1.15 -23.32 -1.08
CA ASP A 632 -2.12 -22.29 -1.50
C ASP A 632 -2.33 -21.16 -0.47
N THR A 633 -1.28 -20.76 0.26
CA THR A 633 -1.39 -19.66 1.23
C THR A 633 -1.47 -18.29 0.55
N LYS A 634 -2.44 -17.47 0.97
CA LYS A 634 -2.60 -16.09 0.50
C LYS A 634 -1.81 -15.07 1.32
N GLN A 635 -1.08 -15.51 2.34
CA GLN A 635 -0.34 -14.64 3.25
C GLN A 635 1.06 -14.31 2.75
N ASN A 636 1.62 -15.13 1.86
CA ASN A 636 2.96 -14.90 1.34
C ASN A 636 2.95 -13.76 0.32
N ILE A 637 3.85 -12.81 0.52
CA ILE A 637 4.17 -11.77 -0.47
C ILE A 637 5.63 -11.89 -0.87
N PHE A 638 5.89 -11.61 -2.13
CA PHE A 638 7.21 -11.76 -2.72
C PHE A 638 7.68 -10.47 -3.38
N TYR A 639 9.00 -10.32 -3.45
CA TYR A 639 9.67 -9.42 -4.38
C TYR A 639 10.83 -10.17 -5.03
N TYR A 640 10.88 -10.13 -6.37
CA TYR A 640 11.77 -10.97 -7.16
C TYR A 640 12.98 -10.19 -7.66
N HIS A 641 14.12 -10.89 -7.73
CA HIS A 641 15.39 -10.41 -8.26
C HIS A 641 16.04 -11.46 -9.16
N THR A 642 16.77 -11.00 -10.16
CA THR A 642 17.79 -11.83 -10.84
C THR A 642 19.14 -11.12 -10.78
N VAL A 643 20.18 -11.87 -10.49
CA VAL A 643 21.52 -11.34 -10.15
C VAL A 643 22.58 -12.10 -10.95
N GLY A 644 23.54 -11.36 -11.50
CA GLY A 644 24.64 -11.91 -12.30
C GLY A 644 25.56 -10.80 -12.78
N TYR A 645 26.62 -11.13 -13.50
CA TYR A 645 27.47 -10.10 -14.13
C TYR A 645 26.73 -9.44 -15.30
N GLU A 646 26.74 -8.11 -15.35
CA GLU A 646 26.18 -7.35 -16.46
C GLU A 646 27.03 -7.56 -17.73
N ARG A 647 26.36 -7.74 -18.87
CA ARG A 647 27.01 -7.79 -20.17
C ARG A 647 27.28 -6.35 -20.63
N GLU A 648 28.53 -6.06 -20.99
CA GLU A 648 28.97 -4.74 -21.48
C GLU A 648 28.18 -4.26 -22.70
#